data_AF-A0A838PYB1-F1
#
_entry.id   AF-A0A838PYB1-F1
#
_cell.length_a   1.000
_cell.length_b   1.000
_cell.length_c   1.000
_cell.angle_alpha   90.00
_cell.angle_beta   90.00
_cell.angle_gamma   90.00
#
_symmetry.space_group_name_H-M   'P 1'
#
loop_
_entity.id
_entity.type
_entity.pdbx_description
1 polymer ?
#
loop_
_entity_poly.entity_id
_entity_poly.type
_entity_poly.pdbx_seq_one_letter_code
_entity_poly.pdbx_strand_id
1 'polypeptide(L)'
;MLKAEIFGRDMPEADAVELWQQALADAECQSDYEQWVNAVLQLAHLGVDASKRLDDLVHRSIVQTSIRDLALALSTAWRDLDAALPLLRTLSRQDPSAAEQLVTRLSSAGRTDEAVAACDDAYHSLRQSRLLYLRAEVLLDAERWNDAESAARQAVSEPTATGWQRGRLLTFLGGRAADQANWVEAERHFAAAVRAFTTPRATDVWRLINSQLHQGHHDRAAGTVLRYTPEVVTVEHARLWFASMSTVPWEEDVASQALTLALRFSDDAQLSAALLVHIIQASRADDANDDEPSVQGSVEGLRQSRNGGWPGTAEVVPTDVDPRPVVPALLHRDALAALNAHVDQHGDVGGVQRLEGSVDELVDKVRDLFQARNHQGLREVLNMVRAGRAPLGVVASALGKSYALALIQRAAGVQVAAAADEGEHDLDLEAAGEALGRQVVVDASSLLLSSRLATAATLRGRFASLILPVPARKDILRASIEVLGQAASTGTLGWDDGEGKLVFYEMTARDRAILSERANSMERAAQSTISESVSDLTIFPDLDLLADGPWLGPVQVAMDRGVALWSDDVVVRQLARSVGVPSFGTPALTEALQSRAIDALEEGPETAQQLAALVSEQQSAVRAFVREFVVDVPAHRDDIVAQAAEDHWYARAGAVVLTRASWWAWQSQPYAELLGIYKGVAAHRSEALPAWQAAAMEGIGAAFHGRNELAAAMVGTIAILGFGADPPVDDVRAGYDRDQEVARRLKLPDPLTQAPVAVRILGELGLLPDPDGFSRRLLRSPEARE
;
A
#
# COMPACT_ATOMS: atom_id res chain seq x y z
N MET A 1 25.76 -37.42 43.82
CA MET A 1 24.90 -36.26 43.54
C MET A 1 24.97 -35.75 42.10
N LEU A 2 26.08 -35.17 41.61
CA LEU A 2 26.13 -34.56 40.26
C LEU A 2 25.75 -35.54 39.13
N LYS A 3 26.14 -36.82 39.25
CA LYS A 3 25.70 -37.89 38.32
C LYS A 3 24.19 -38.17 38.39
N ALA A 4 23.54 -38.00 39.54
CA ALA A 4 22.10 -38.19 39.72
C ALA A 4 21.27 -37.07 39.14
N GLU A 5 21.73 -35.84 39.31
CA GLU A 5 21.09 -34.67 38.72
C GLU A 5 21.26 -34.62 37.20
N ILE A 6 22.40 -35.10 36.67
CA ILE A 6 22.71 -35.05 35.24
C ILE A 6 22.14 -36.26 34.47
N PHE A 7 22.21 -37.49 35.00
CA PHE A 7 21.86 -38.69 34.24
C PHE A 7 20.54 -39.35 34.70
N GLY A 8 20.01 -39.02 35.87
CA GLY A 8 18.90 -39.75 36.48
C GLY A 8 17.55 -39.66 35.74
N ARG A 9 17.36 -38.67 34.84
CA ARG A 9 16.13 -38.53 34.04
C ARG A 9 16.11 -39.37 32.75
N ASP A 10 17.28 -39.76 32.24
CA ASP A 10 17.44 -40.48 30.96
C ASP A 10 17.80 -41.97 31.16
N MET A 11 17.74 -42.46 32.40
CA MET A 11 18.11 -43.82 32.79
C MET A 11 16.88 -44.70 33.06
N PRO A 12 16.99 -46.03 32.92
CA PRO A 12 15.97 -46.97 33.37
C PRO A 12 15.58 -46.72 34.83
N GLU A 13 14.30 -46.81 35.15
CA GLU A 13 13.72 -46.44 36.46
C GLU A 13 14.42 -47.12 37.65
N ALA A 14 14.80 -48.40 37.50
CA ALA A 14 15.52 -49.15 38.52
C ALA A 14 16.90 -48.56 38.84
N ASP A 15 17.64 -48.14 37.82
CA ASP A 15 18.98 -47.55 37.96
C ASP A 15 18.88 -46.15 38.55
N ALA A 16 17.85 -45.38 38.18
CA ALA A 16 17.58 -44.06 38.76
C ALA A 16 17.25 -44.16 40.26
N VAL A 17 16.46 -45.17 40.67
CA VAL A 17 16.15 -45.43 42.09
C VAL A 17 17.42 -45.76 42.88
N GLU A 18 18.26 -46.67 42.39
CA GLU A 18 19.52 -47.05 43.07
C GLU A 18 20.43 -45.84 43.25
N LEU A 19 20.54 -45.01 42.21
CA LEU A 19 21.38 -43.83 42.21
C LEU A 19 20.89 -42.74 43.18
N TRP A 20 19.59 -42.53 43.30
CA TRP A 20 19.00 -41.59 44.28
C TRP A 20 19.02 -42.14 45.71
N GLN A 21 18.94 -43.47 45.91
CA GLN A 21 19.15 -44.09 47.21
C GLN A 21 20.59 -43.91 47.69
N GLN A 22 21.56 -44.02 46.79
CA GLN A 22 22.97 -43.77 47.13
C GLN A 22 23.21 -42.29 47.45
N ALA A 23 22.62 -41.37 46.67
CA ALA A 23 22.68 -39.94 46.97
C ALA A 23 22.06 -39.58 48.33
N LEU A 24 20.96 -40.24 48.71
CA LEU A 24 20.33 -40.09 50.03
C LEU A 24 21.28 -40.53 51.15
N ALA A 25 21.91 -41.69 51.02
CA ALA A 25 22.85 -42.21 52.02
C ALA A 25 24.09 -41.31 52.18
N ASP A 26 24.60 -40.77 51.06
CA ASP A 26 25.72 -39.83 51.07
C ASP A 26 25.35 -38.51 51.76
N ALA A 27 24.18 -37.95 51.48
CA ALA A 27 23.68 -36.72 52.10
C ALA A 27 23.45 -36.89 53.61
N GLU A 28 22.92 -38.04 54.04
CA GLU A 28 22.79 -38.42 55.45
C GLU A 28 24.15 -38.46 56.16
N CYS A 29 25.15 -39.11 55.55
CA CYS A 29 26.49 -39.22 56.11
C CYS A 29 27.20 -37.86 56.23
N GLN A 30 26.95 -36.95 55.29
CA GLN A 30 27.54 -35.62 55.26
C GLN A 30 26.75 -34.57 56.05
N SER A 31 25.57 -34.94 56.59
CA SER A 31 24.63 -34.02 57.24
C SER A 31 24.24 -32.83 56.33
N ASP A 32 24.16 -33.06 55.02
CA ASP A 32 23.68 -32.07 54.05
C ASP A 32 22.15 -32.18 53.95
N TYR A 33 21.46 -31.39 54.78
CA TYR A 33 20.01 -31.46 54.94
C TYR A 33 19.23 -31.05 53.68
N GLU A 34 19.78 -30.17 52.84
CA GLU A 34 19.14 -29.73 51.60
C GLU A 34 19.16 -30.86 50.57
N GLN A 35 20.32 -31.51 50.41
CA GLN A 35 20.45 -32.68 49.53
C GLN A 35 19.64 -33.88 50.03
N TRP A 36 19.55 -34.04 51.35
CA TRP A 36 18.74 -35.10 51.97
C TRP A 36 17.27 -34.94 51.59
N VAL A 37 16.70 -33.74 51.76
CA VAL A 37 15.31 -33.45 51.37
C VAL A 37 15.09 -33.66 49.87
N ASN A 38 16.00 -33.16 49.02
CA ASN A 38 15.91 -33.33 47.57
C ASN A 38 15.89 -34.81 47.19
N ALA A 39 16.83 -35.62 47.71
CA ALA A 39 16.89 -37.04 47.41
C ALA A 39 15.62 -37.80 47.84
N VAL A 40 15.04 -37.45 48.99
CA VAL A 40 13.75 -38.04 49.43
C VAL A 40 12.61 -37.69 48.49
N LEU A 41 12.52 -36.43 48.02
CA LEU A 41 11.48 -36.02 47.07
C LEU A 41 11.66 -36.67 45.70
N GLN A 42 12.89 -36.81 45.19
CA GLN A 42 13.15 -37.52 43.93
C GLN A 42 12.80 -39.02 44.03
N LEU A 43 13.13 -39.67 45.14
CA LEU A 43 12.71 -41.05 45.39
C LEU A 43 11.19 -41.19 45.43
N ALA A 44 10.48 -40.22 46.03
CA ALA A 44 9.03 -40.21 46.03
C ALA A 44 8.44 -40.04 44.62
N HIS A 45 9.10 -39.26 43.74
CA HIS A 45 8.70 -39.17 42.32
C HIS A 45 8.87 -40.48 41.55
N LEU A 46 9.80 -41.34 41.98
CA LEU A 46 10.04 -42.68 41.45
C LEU A 46 9.22 -43.77 42.18
N GLY A 47 8.24 -43.38 43.01
CA GLY A 47 7.37 -44.33 43.72
C GLY A 47 7.96 -45.00 44.96
N VAL A 48 9.12 -44.55 45.42
CA VAL A 48 9.79 -45.04 46.62
C VAL A 48 9.46 -44.15 47.81
N ASP A 49 8.79 -44.71 48.82
CA ASP A 49 8.51 -43.99 50.07
C ASP A 49 9.74 -43.98 50.99
N ALA A 50 10.48 -42.87 50.95
CA ALA A 50 11.57 -42.57 51.88
C ALA A 50 11.16 -41.50 52.92
N SER A 51 9.87 -41.15 53.04
CA SER A 51 9.39 -40.01 53.84
C SER A 51 9.80 -40.11 55.31
N LYS A 52 9.76 -41.31 55.90
CA LYS A 52 10.15 -41.57 57.31
C LYS A 52 11.61 -41.20 57.62
N ARG A 53 12.47 -41.16 56.61
CA ARG A 53 13.87 -40.74 56.78
C ARG A 53 13.99 -39.26 57.18
N LEU A 54 12.94 -38.47 56.98
CA LEU A 54 12.87 -37.07 57.39
C LEU A 54 12.32 -36.88 58.82
N ASP A 55 11.82 -37.92 59.51
CA ASP A 55 11.16 -37.75 60.81
C ASP A 55 12.08 -37.15 61.89
N ASP A 56 13.37 -37.52 61.93
CA ASP A 56 14.36 -36.92 62.84
C ASP A 56 14.55 -35.42 62.55
N LEU A 57 14.64 -35.06 61.26
CA LEU A 57 14.81 -33.67 60.84
C LEU A 57 13.57 -32.82 61.17
N VAL A 58 12.37 -33.40 61.05
CA VAL A 58 11.12 -32.75 61.45
C VAL A 58 11.04 -32.58 62.96
N HIS A 59 11.38 -33.62 63.74
CA HIS A 59 11.39 -33.54 65.21
C HIS A 59 12.39 -32.48 65.70
N ARG A 60 13.51 -32.31 65.00
CA ARG A 60 14.53 -31.30 65.29
C ARG A 60 14.22 -29.92 64.71
N SER A 61 13.05 -29.76 64.06
CA SER A 61 12.62 -28.52 63.39
C SER A 61 13.59 -28.02 62.31
N ILE A 62 14.41 -28.91 61.75
CA ILE A 62 15.31 -28.62 60.62
C ILE A 62 14.50 -28.56 59.32
N VAL A 63 13.49 -29.41 59.20
CA VAL A 63 12.59 -29.51 58.04
C VAL A 63 11.14 -29.39 58.51
N GLN A 64 10.28 -28.74 57.72
CA GLN A 64 8.86 -28.63 58.04
C GLN A 64 8.13 -29.95 57.84
N THR A 65 7.09 -30.20 58.64
CA THR A 65 6.25 -31.41 58.53
C THR A 65 5.60 -31.55 57.15
N SER A 66 5.27 -30.44 56.48
CA SER A 66 4.71 -30.39 55.13
C SER A 66 5.59 -31.08 54.08
N ILE A 67 6.92 -30.99 54.20
CA ILE A 67 7.86 -31.58 53.23
C ILE A 67 7.85 -33.10 53.33
N ARG A 68 7.82 -33.64 54.55
CA ARG A 68 7.67 -35.09 54.79
C ARG A 68 6.32 -35.58 54.25
N ASP A 69 5.26 -34.86 54.57
CA ASP A 69 3.91 -35.23 54.14
C ASP A 69 3.76 -35.15 52.61
N LEU A 70 4.44 -34.20 51.96
CA LEU A 70 4.53 -34.13 50.50
C LEU A 70 5.25 -35.35 49.90
N ALA A 71 6.39 -35.78 50.47
CA ALA A 71 7.09 -36.98 50.01
C ALA A 71 6.23 -38.26 50.14
N LEU A 72 5.48 -38.39 51.24
CA LEU A 72 4.53 -39.48 51.43
C LEU A 72 3.40 -39.42 50.39
N ALA A 73 2.85 -38.22 50.16
CA ALA A 73 1.78 -38.02 49.19
C ALA A 73 2.23 -38.34 47.75
N LEU A 74 3.44 -37.91 47.37
CA LEU A 74 4.01 -38.15 46.04
C LEU A 74 4.27 -39.63 45.76
N SER A 75 4.86 -40.36 46.71
CA SER A 75 5.11 -41.80 46.57
C SER A 75 3.80 -42.60 46.55
N THR A 76 2.77 -42.16 47.29
CA THR A 76 1.42 -42.74 47.24
C THR A 76 0.77 -42.48 45.88
N ALA A 77 0.86 -41.24 45.38
CA ALA A 77 0.27 -40.83 44.10
C ALA A 77 0.86 -41.59 42.90
N TRP A 78 2.08 -42.09 43.01
CA TRP A 78 2.70 -42.94 42.00
C TRP A 78 1.97 -44.28 41.82
N ARG A 79 1.39 -44.83 42.90
CA ARG A 79 0.66 -46.11 42.87
C ARG A 79 -0.82 -45.91 42.69
N ASP A 80 -1.39 -44.95 43.40
CA ASP A 80 -2.81 -44.65 43.43
C ASP A 80 -3.00 -43.15 43.67
N LEU A 81 -3.37 -42.44 42.60
CA LEU A 81 -3.61 -41.01 42.67
C LEU A 81 -4.77 -40.68 43.60
N ASP A 82 -5.86 -41.44 43.57
CA ASP A 82 -7.07 -41.16 44.36
C ASP A 82 -6.80 -41.27 45.87
N ALA A 83 -5.98 -42.24 46.26
CA ALA A 83 -5.54 -42.39 47.65
C ALA A 83 -4.68 -41.19 48.13
N ALA A 84 -3.92 -40.55 47.24
CA ALA A 84 -3.04 -39.43 47.58
C ALA A 84 -3.73 -38.05 47.55
N LEU A 85 -4.83 -37.90 46.79
CA LEU A 85 -5.51 -36.61 46.59
C LEU A 85 -5.91 -35.88 47.87
N PRO A 86 -6.48 -36.52 48.92
CA PRO A 86 -6.86 -35.79 50.13
C PRO A 86 -5.68 -35.09 50.82
N LEU A 87 -4.52 -35.75 50.85
CA LEU A 87 -3.31 -35.20 51.45
C LEU A 87 -2.73 -34.09 50.57
N LEU A 88 -2.62 -34.31 49.25
CA LEU A 88 -2.12 -33.29 48.31
C LEU A 88 -2.99 -32.02 48.28
N ARG A 89 -4.33 -32.14 48.31
CA ARG A 89 -5.26 -31.00 48.36
C ARG A 89 -5.15 -30.19 49.65
N THR A 90 -4.76 -30.83 50.75
CA THR A 90 -4.55 -30.15 52.02
C THR A 90 -3.24 -29.36 51.99
N LEU A 91 -2.18 -29.99 51.50
CA LEU A 91 -0.85 -29.39 51.39
C LEU A 91 -0.82 -28.24 50.35
N SER A 92 -1.54 -28.38 49.23
CA SER A 92 -1.55 -27.39 48.13
C SER A 92 -2.04 -26.00 48.53
N ARG A 93 -2.82 -25.87 49.62
CA ARG A 93 -3.28 -24.56 50.12
C ARG A 93 -2.21 -23.80 50.91
N GLN A 94 -1.16 -24.49 51.35
CA GLN A 94 -0.13 -23.96 52.25
C GLN A 94 1.25 -23.94 51.61
N ASP A 95 1.50 -24.84 50.66
CA ASP A 95 2.80 -24.99 49.99
C ASP A 95 2.64 -24.92 48.45
N PRO A 96 3.30 -23.95 47.79
CA PRO A 96 3.34 -23.85 46.33
C PRO A 96 3.84 -25.12 45.64
N SER A 97 4.84 -25.78 46.20
CA SER A 97 5.42 -26.99 45.60
C SER A 97 4.39 -28.12 45.58
N ALA A 98 3.61 -28.25 46.66
CA ALA A 98 2.52 -29.22 46.73
C ALA A 98 1.39 -28.90 45.75
N ALA A 99 1.07 -27.62 45.55
CA ALA A 99 0.11 -27.18 44.53
C ALA A 99 0.55 -27.53 43.12
N GLU A 100 1.81 -27.25 42.74
CA GLU A 100 2.35 -27.60 41.42
C GLU A 100 2.31 -29.11 41.16
N GLN A 101 2.63 -29.91 42.18
CA GLN A 101 2.61 -31.36 42.07
C GLN A 101 1.19 -31.90 41.95
N LEU A 102 0.24 -31.39 42.72
CA LEU A 102 -1.18 -31.75 42.60
C LEU A 102 -1.69 -31.49 41.18
N VAL A 103 -1.43 -30.29 40.64
CA VAL A 103 -1.85 -29.90 39.29
C VAL A 103 -1.20 -30.78 38.23
N THR A 104 0.10 -31.01 38.33
CA THR A 104 0.85 -31.86 37.38
C THR A 104 0.29 -33.28 37.35
N ARG A 105 0.06 -33.90 38.51
CA ARG A 105 -0.47 -35.27 38.60
C ARG A 105 -1.89 -35.38 38.07
N LEU A 106 -2.76 -34.41 38.39
CA LEU A 106 -4.13 -34.37 37.86
C LEU A 106 -4.12 -34.18 36.34
N SER A 107 -3.26 -33.29 35.81
CA SER A 107 -3.11 -33.08 34.37
C SER A 107 -2.62 -34.34 33.64
N SER A 108 -1.56 -34.99 34.15
CA SER A 108 -1.04 -36.24 33.59
C SER A 108 -2.05 -37.40 33.62
N ALA A 109 -3.00 -37.37 34.56
CA ALA A 109 -4.09 -38.36 34.63
C ALA A 109 -5.30 -38.00 33.74
N GLY A 110 -5.23 -36.92 32.94
CA GLY A 110 -6.33 -36.45 32.09
C GLY A 110 -7.49 -35.81 32.87
N ARG A 111 -7.31 -35.48 34.15
CA ARG A 111 -8.34 -34.89 35.04
C ARG A 111 -8.30 -33.36 34.99
N THR A 112 -8.48 -32.81 33.79
CA THR A 112 -8.27 -31.38 33.50
C THR A 112 -9.11 -30.44 34.39
N ASP A 113 -10.40 -30.73 34.59
CA ASP A 113 -11.28 -29.87 35.41
C ASP A 113 -10.81 -29.79 36.88
N GLU A 114 -10.37 -30.92 37.44
CA GLU A 114 -9.85 -30.95 38.80
C GLU A 114 -8.49 -30.26 38.92
N ALA A 115 -7.64 -30.34 37.89
CA ALA A 115 -6.38 -29.62 37.83
C ALA A 115 -6.61 -28.10 37.79
N VAL A 116 -7.57 -27.64 36.99
CA VAL A 116 -7.95 -26.21 36.90
C VAL A 116 -8.52 -25.71 38.23
N ALA A 117 -9.43 -26.47 38.85
CA ALA A 117 -9.97 -26.14 40.17
C ALA A 117 -8.87 -26.08 41.25
N ALA A 118 -7.90 -27.00 41.19
CA ALA A 118 -6.75 -26.99 42.11
C ALA A 118 -5.87 -25.74 41.92
N CYS A 119 -5.67 -25.28 40.68
CA CYS A 119 -4.99 -24.01 40.42
C CYS A 119 -5.73 -22.82 41.03
N ASP A 120 -7.05 -22.74 40.84
CA ASP A 120 -7.88 -21.65 41.35
C ASP A 120 -7.87 -21.61 42.89
N ASP A 121 -8.08 -22.76 43.54
CA ASP A 121 -8.04 -22.90 45.00
C ASP A 121 -6.66 -22.53 45.59
N ALA A 122 -5.59 -22.99 44.96
CA ALA A 122 -4.23 -22.69 45.37
C ALA A 122 -3.90 -21.20 45.17
N TYR A 123 -4.34 -20.58 44.07
CA TYR A 123 -4.14 -19.16 43.82
C TYR A 123 -4.94 -18.30 44.82
N HIS A 124 -6.15 -18.74 45.20
CA HIS A 124 -6.94 -18.08 46.24
C HIS A 124 -6.23 -18.02 47.59
N SER A 125 -5.48 -19.07 47.94
CA SER A 125 -4.79 -19.20 49.23
C SER A 125 -3.40 -18.58 49.22
N LEU A 126 -2.61 -18.85 48.17
CA LEU A 126 -1.18 -18.53 48.10
C LEU A 126 -0.86 -17.23 47.37
N ARG A 127 -1.79 -16.69 46.56
CA ARG A 127 -1.62 -15.46 45.76
C ARG A 127 -0.38 -15.46 44.86
N GLN A 128 0.02 -16.62 44.36
CA GLN A 128 1.19 -16.75 43.49
C GLN A 128 0.80 -16.78 42.01
N SER A 129 1.33 -15.83 41.24
CA SER A 129 1.02 -15.68 39.81
C SER A 129 1.37 -16.92 38.99
N ARG A 130 2.37 -17.72 39.41
CA ARG A 130 2.76 -18.99 38.78
C ARG A 130 1.59 -19.98 38.64
N LEU A 131 0.65 -19.98 39.57
CA LEU A 131 -0.52 -20.86 39.53
C LEU A 131 -1.50 -20.50 38.40
N LEU A 132 -1.56 -19.22 38.02
CA LEU A 132 -2.32 -18.78 36.84
C LEU A 132 -1.68 -19.24 35.53
N TYR A 133 -0.33 -19.31 35.48
CA TYR A 133 0.39 -19.87 34.33
C TYR A 133 0.13 -21.35 34.18
N LEU A 134 0.25 -22.11 35.27
CA LEU A 134 -0.07 -23.55 35.30
C LEU A 134 -1.51 -23.81 34.85
N ARG A 135 -2.47 -23.00 35.30
CA ARG A 135 -3.87 -23.09 34.85
C ARG A 135 -3.99 -22.95 33.33
N ALA A 136 -3.34 -21.95 32.76
CA ALA A 136 -3.34 -21.75 31.31
C ALA A 136 -2.63 -22.89 30.56
N GLU A 137 -1.50 -23.41 31.07
CA GLU A 137 -0.78 -24.53 30.47
C GLU A 137 -1.60 -25.82 30.49
N VAL A 138 -2.27 -26.15 31.59
CA VAL A 138 -3.16 -27.31 31.68
C VAL A 138 -4.29 -27.24 30.66
N LEU A 139 -4.87 -26.06 30.45
CA LEU A 139 -5.93 -25.86 29.46
C LEU A 139 -5.41 -25.94 28.02
N LEU A 140 -4.17 -25.47 27.78
CA LEU A 140 -3.50 -25.59 26.48
C LEU A 140 -3.19 -27.05 26.13
N ASP A 141 -2.61 -27.79 27.08
CA ASP A 141 -2.26 -29.20 26.88
C ASP A 141 -3.50 -30.09 26.72
N ALA A 142 -4.66 -29.65 27.25
CA ALA A 142 -5.96 -30.28 27.05
C ALA A 142 -6.74 -29.77 25.81
N GLU A 143 -6.13 -28.92 24.97
CA GLU A 143 -6.72 -28.35 23.75
C GLU A 143 -8.04 -27.57 23.97
N ARG A 144 -8.26 -27.04 25.19
CA ARG A 144 -9.45 -26.23 25.53
C ARG A 144 -9.22 -24.76 25.19
N TRP A 145 -9.13 -24.45 23.88
CA TRP A 145 -8.62 -23.18 23.37
C TRP A 145 -9.30 -21.92 23.94
N ASN A 146 -10.63 -21.90 24.06
CA ASN A 146 -11.36 -20.73 24.57
C ASN A 146 -11.10 -20.48 26.06
N ASP A 147 -11.08 -21.54 26.87
CA ASP A 147 -10.80 -21.45 28.31
C ASP A 147 -9.33 -21.07 28.54
N ALA A 148 -8.42 -21.67 27.75
CA ALA A 148 -7.00 -21.36 27.75
C ALA A 148 -6.74 -19.88 27.40
N GLU A 149 -7.47 -19.31 26.44
CA GLU A 149 -7.37 -17.90 26.08
C GLU A 149 -7.76 -16.98 27.24
N SER A 150 -8.89 -17.25 27.91
CA SER A 150 -9.29 -16.49 29.10
C SER A 150 -8.27 -16.60 30.24
N ALA A 151 -7.77 -17.81 30.50
CA ALA A 151 -6.76 -18.06 31.54
C ALA A 151 -5.43 -17.36 31.21
N ALA A 152 -5.00 -17.40 29.95
CA ALA A 152 -3.77 -16.74 29.51
C ALA A 152 -3.86 -15.21 29.61
N ARG A 153 -5.00 -14.61 29.25
CA ARG A 153 -5.21 -13.16 29.41
C ARG A 153 -5.10 -12.74 30.88
N GLN A 154 -5.68 -13.51 31.79
CA GLN A 154 -5.56 -13.28 33.23
C GLN A 154 -4.10 -13.40 33.69
N ALA A 155 -3.42 -14.49 33.35
CA ALA A 155 -2.03 -14.73 33.77
C ALA A 155 -1.05 -13.65 33.28
N VAL A 156 -1.22 -13.16 32.05
CA VAL A 156 -0.38 -12.12 31.44
C VAL A 156 -0.67 -10.72 32.00
N SER A 157 -1.86 -10.49 32.56
CA SER A 157 -2.21 -9.20 33.18
C SER A 157 -1.47 -8.95 34.51
N GLU A 158 -0.92 -9.99 35.14
CA GLU A 158 -0.20 -9.88 36.41
C GLU A 158 1.17 -9.18 36.28
N PRO A 159 1.49 -8.16 37.12
CA PRO A 159 2.73 -7.37 37.01
C PRO A 159 4.02 -8.14 37.32
N THR A 160 3.95 -9.19 38.13
CA THR A 160 5.10 -10.01 38.58
C THR A 160 5.53 -11.06 37.56
N ALA A 161 4.85 -11.13 36.43
CA ALA A 161 5.12 -12.10 35.39
C ALA A 161 6.34 -11.70 34.54
N THR A 162 7.45 -12.42 34.70
CA THR A 162 8.64 -12.28 33.87
C THR A 162 9.19 -13.65 33.49
N GLY A 163 9.68 -13.81 32.25
CA GLY A 163 10.37 -15.02 31.80
C GLY A 163 9.64 -15.83 30.72
N TRP A 164 10.12 -17.07 30.49
CA TRP A 164 9.73 -17.92 29.36
C TRP A 164 8.23 -18.29 29.33
N GLN A 165 7.61 -18.54 30.48
CA GLN A 165 6.18 -18.87 30.57
C GLN A 165 5.29 -17.73 30.06
N ARG A 166 5.64 -16.48 30.40
CA ARG A 166 4.96 -15.28 29.87
C ARG A 166 5.11 -15.16 28.35
N GLY A 167 6.33 -15.39 27.84
CA GLY A 167 6.57 -15.41 26.40
C GLY A 167 5.71 -16.45 25.68
N ARG A 168 5.63 -17.69 26.19
CA ARG A 168 4.80 -18.76 25.63
C ARG A 168 3.31 -18.40 25.58
N LEU A 169 2.75 -17.87 26.67
CA LEU A 169 1.33 -17.46 26.71
C LEU A 169 1.06 -16.25 25.77
N LEU A 170 1.98 -15.29 25.70
CA LEU A 170 1.87 -14.17 24.76
C LEU A 170 1.91 -14.65 23.30
N THR A 171 2.79 -15.60 22.97
CA THR A 171 2.83 -16.21 21.64
C THR A 171 1.51 -16.93 21.31
N PHE A 172 0.92 -17.64 22.29
CA PHE A 172 -0.39 -18.26 22.11
C PHE A 172 -1.51 -17.24 21.88
N LEU A 173 -1.60 -16.20 22.72
CA LEU A 173 -2.58 -15.13 22.57
C LEU A 173 -2.42 -14.38 21.24
N GLY A 174 -1.19 -14.17 20.80
CA GLY A 174 -0.90 -13.59 19.49
C GLY A 174 -1.39 -14.49 18.35
N GLY A 175 -1.20 -15.80 18.45
CA GLY A 175 -1.73 -16.78 17.49
C GLY A 175 -3.24 -16.76 17.42
N ARG A 176 -3.93 -16.77 18.57
CA ARG A 176 -5.40 -16.65 18.65
C ARG A 176 -5.93 -15.38 17.99
N ALA A 177 -5.27 -14.25 18.24
CA ALA A 177 -5.61 -12.98 17.61
C ALA A 177 -5.38 -13.02 16.09
N ALA A 178 -4.29 -13.64 15.63
CA ALA A 178 -4.01 -13.82 14.21
C ALA A 178 -5.05 -14.72 13.50
N ASP A 179 -5.48 -15.82 14.13
CA ASP A 179 -6.53 -16.70 13.62
C ASP A 179 -7.87 -15.96 13.45
N GLN A 180 -8.11 -14.95 14.28
CA GLN A 180 -9.30 -14.07 14.23
C GLN A 180 -9.08 -12.84 13.32
N ALA A 181 -7.96 -12.77 12.58
CA ALA A 181 -7.55 -11.62 11.79
C ALA A 181 -7.41 -10.29 12.57
N ASN A 182 -7.32 -10.35 13.91
CA ASN A 182 -7.06 -9.20 14.77
C ASN A 182 -5.55 -8.92 14.85
N TRP A 183 -4.99 -8.41 13.76
CA TRP A 183 -3.56 -8.22 13.59
C TRP A 183 -2.94 -7.21 14.55
N VAL A 184 -3.71 -6.20 14.99
CA VAL A 184 -3.26 -5.19 15.97
C VAL A 184 -3.01 -5.85 17.32
N GLU A 185 -3.94 -6.67 17.78
CA GLU A 185 -3.78 -7.42 19.03
C GLU A 185 -2.68 -8.50 18.90
N ALA A 186 -2.59 -9.17 17.75
CA ALA A 186 -1.54 -10.13 17.45
C ALA A 186 -0.14 -9.49 17.54
N GLU A 187 0.07 -8.34 16.86
CA GLU A 187 1.34 -7.60 16.91
C GLU A 187 1.68 -7.21 18.36
N ARG A 188 0.70 -6.71 19.13
CA ARG A 188 0.92 -6.33 20.53
C ARG A 188 1.42 -7.51 21.36
N HIS A 189 0.80 -8.68 21.20
CA HIS A 189 1.20 -9.89 21.93
C HIS A 189 2.55 -10.44 21.46
N PHE A 190 2.80 -10.55 20.16
CA PHE A 190 4.08 -11.02 19.63
C PHE A 190 5.23 -10.06 19.96
N ALA A 191 5.02 -8.75 19.89
CA ALA A 191 6.02 -7.76 20.29
C ALA A 191 6.36 -7.86 21.78
N ALA A 192 5.36 -8.10 22.62
CA ALA A 192 5.58 -8.36 24.04
C ALA A 192 6.31 -9.68 24.29
N ALA A 193 6.00 -10.74 23.52
CA ALA A 193 6.68 -12.03 23.61
C ALA A 193 8.15 -11.91 23.22
N VAL A 194 8.46 -11.27 22.09
CA VAL A 194 9.84 -11.04 21.62
C VAL A 194 10.64 -10.24 22.63
N ARG A 195 10.04 -9.22 23.26
CA ARG A 195 10.70 -8.41 24.32
C ARG A 195 10.89 -9.17 25.63
N ALA A 196 10.16 -10.25 25.88
CA ALA A 196 10.30 -11.05 27.09
C ALA A 196 11.59 -11.90 27.10
N PHE A 197 12.24 -12.06 25.95
CA PHE A 197 13.46 -12.84 25.79
C PHE A 197 14.65 -11.94 25.47
N THR A 198 15.81 -12.26 26.04
CA THR A 198 17.09 -11.63 25.67
C THR A 198 17.51 -12.03 24.26
N THR A 199 17.28 -13.30 23.89
CA THR A 199 17.47 -13.86 22.55
C THR A 199 16.14 -14.47 22.07
N PRO A 200 15.29 -13.71 21.36
CA PRO A 200 14.02 -14.23 20.87
C PRO A 200 14.24 -15.31 19.81
N ARG A 201 13.35 -16.31 19.78
CA ARG A 201 13.39 -17.36 18.75
C ARG A 201 13.01 -16.76 17.40
N ALA A 202 13.67 -17.19 16.32
CA ALA A 202 13.38 -16.72 14.97
C ALA A 202 11.88 -16.84 14.60
N THR A 203 11.22 -17.93 15.00
CA THR A 203 9.78 -18.14 14.76
C THR A 203 8.90 -17.07 15.41
N ASP A 204 9.23 -16.61 16.62
CA ASP A 204 8.45 -15.56 17.30
C ASP A 204 8.65 -14.19 16.63
N VAL A 205 9.86 -13.94 16.12
CA VAL A 205 10.16 -12.74 15.33
C VAL A 205 9.43 -12.78 13.98
N TRP A 206 9.39 -13.91 13.29
CA TRP A 206 8.64 -14.06 12.03
C TRP A 206 7.13 -13.88 12.21
N ARG A 207 6.56 -14.34 13.34
CA ARG A 207 5.14 -14.06 13.68
C ARG A 207 4.88 -12.57 13.89
N LEU A 208 5.79 -11.86 14.55
CA LEU A 208 5.72 -10.41 14.68
C LEU A 208 5.79 -9.72 13.31
N ILE A 209 6.75 -10.09 12.47
CA ILE A 209 6.89 -9.56 11.10
C ILE A 209 5.61 -9.80 10.30
N ASN A 210 5.07 -11.02 10.35
CA ASN A 210 3.83 -11.36 9.64
C ASN A 210 2.67 -10.47 10.09
N SER A 211 2.50 -10.27 11.41
CA SER A 211 1.45 -9.39 11.95
C SER A 211 1.59 -7.92 11.50
N GLN A 212 2.83 -7.44 11.29
CA GLN A 212 3.10 -6.09 10.79
C GLN A 212 2.78 -5.98 9.30
N LEU A 213 3.14 -6.98 8.49
CA LEU A 213 2.85 -7.03 7.06
C LEU A 213 1.35 -7.14 6.76
N HIS A 214 0.59 -7.89 7.57
CA HIS A 214 -0.87 -7.96 7.45
C HIS A 214 -1.57 -6.61 7.75
N GLN A 215 -0.93 -5.72 8.49
CA GLN A 215 -1.39 -4.34 8.71
C GLN A 215 -0.86 -3.34 7.66
N GLY A 216 -0.03 -3.80 6.71
CA GLY A 216 0.65 -2.94 5.73
C GLY A 216 1.79 -2.09 6.34
N HIS A 217 2.29 -2.44 7.53
CA HIS A 217 3.40 -1.76 8.19
C HIS A 217 4.77 -2.30 7.73
N HIS A 218 5.07 -2.19 6.43
CA HIS A 218 6.29 -2.76 5.85
C HIS A 218 7.58 -2.16 6.44
N ASP A 219 7.66 -0.85 6.67
CA ASP A 219 8.86 -0.23 7.28
C ASP A 219 9.13 -0.73 8.70
N ARG A 220 8.06 -1.03 9.45
CA ARG A 220 8.16 -1.61 10.79
C ARG A 220 8.61 -3.07 10.72
N ALA A 221 8.12 -3.82 9.73
CA ALA A 221 8.56 -5.18 9.44
C ALA A 221 10.04 -5.22 9.07
N ALA A 222 10.49 -4.36 8.16
CA ALA A 222 11.89 -4.17 7.81
C ALA A 222 12.76 -3.84 9.04
N GLY A 223 12.32 -2.87 9.85
CA GLY A 223 13.01 -2.52 11.10
C GLY A 223 13.09 -3.69 12.09
N THR A 224 12.09 -4.57 12.11
CA THR A 224 12.11 -5.79 12.93
C THR A 224 13.09 -6.83 12.39
N VAL A 225 13.15 -7.03 11.06
CA VAL A 225 14.15 -7.89 10.41
C VAL A 225 15.57 -7.39 10.71
N LEU A 226 15.84 -6.10 10.49
CA LEU A 226 17.17 -5.50 10.70
C LEU A 226 17.60 -5.54 12.18
N ARG A 227 16.65 -5.37 13.11
CA ARG A 227 16.95 -5.37 14.55
C ARG A 227 17.29 -6.76 15.10
N TYR A 228 16.56 -7.79 14.68
CA TYR A 228 16.64 -9.12 15.28
C TYR A 228 17.35 -10.15 14.40
N THR A 229 17.56 -9.84 13.11
CA THR A 229 18.22 -10.70 12.12
C THR A 229 17.76 -12.17 12.20
N PRO A 230 16.44 -12.44 12.15
CA PRO A 230 15.94 -13.79 12.34
C PRO A 230 16.39 -14.72 11.20
N GLU A 231 16.72 -15.96 11.53
CA GLU A 231 17.15 -16.94 10.54
C GLU A 231 16.03 -17.27 9.54
N VAL A 232 16.35 -17.20 8.25
CA VAL A 232 15.45 -17.57 7.15
C VAL A 232 15.65 -19.05 6.84
N VAL A 233 14.74 -19.90 7.32
CA VAL A 233 14.85 -21.37 7.22
C VAL A 233 13.87 -21.94 6.20
N THR A 234 12.67 -21.35 6.12
CA THR A 234 11.57 -21.82 5.25
C THR A 234 11.33 -20.84 4.10
N VAL A 235 10.66 -21.33 3.05
CA VAL A 235 10.17 -20.50 1.93
C VAL A 235 9.26 -19.37 2.42
N GLU A 236 8.40 -19.65 3.41
CA GLU A 236 7.53 -18.64 4.02
C GLU A 236 8.34 -17.54 4.70
N HIS A 237 9.39 -17.88 5.48
CA HIS A 237 10.29 -16.88 6.05
C HIS A 237 10.94 -16.02 4.96
N ALA A 238 11.34 -16.62 3.84
CA ALA A 238 11.94 -15.90 2.72
C ALA A 238 10.94 -14.96 2.02
N ARG A 239 9.66 -15.37 1.88
CA ARG A 239 8.58 -14.51 1.37
C ARG A 239 8.32 -13.33 2.32
N LEU A 240 8.27 -13.58 3.64
CA LEU A 240 8.11 -12.52 4.64
C LEU A 240 9.32 -11.59 4.67
N TRP A 241 10.54 -12.12 4.53
CA TRP A 241 11.76 -11.33 4.41
C TRP A 241 11.67 -10.42 3.18
N PHE A 242 11.35 -10.98 2.01
CA PHE A 242 11.24 -10.21 0.77
C PHE A 242 10.18 -9.10 0.87
N ALA A 243 8.98 -9.43 1.34
CA ALA A 243 7.90 -8.47 1.52
C ALA A 243 8.22 -7.37 2.55
N SER A 244 9.09 -7.66 3.53
CA SER A 244 9.55 -6.67 4.51
C SER A 244 10.63 -5.77 3.91
N MET A 245 11.62 -6.37 3.24
CA MET A 245 12.82 -5.67 2.77
C MET A 245 12.61 -4.92 1.46
N SER A 246 11.51 -5.15 0.74
CA SER A 246 11.22 -4.47 -0.54
C SER A 246 11.00 -2.96 -0.43
N THR A 247 10.86 -2.41 0.78
CA THR A 247 10.70 -0.96 1.03
C THR A 247 11.99 -0.28 1.46
N VAL A 248 13.03 -1.06 1.74
CA VAL A 248 14.34 -0.57 2.13
C VAL A 248 15.20 -0.46 0.86
N PRO A 249 16.12 0.51 0.76
CA PRO A 249 17.13 0.52 -0.29
C PRO A 249 17.96 -0.78 -0.26
N TRP A 250 18.04 -1.50 -1.38
CA TRP A 250 18.86 -2.73 -1.49
C TRP A 250 20.31 -2.37 -1.75
N GLU A 251 20.99 -1.94 -0.69
CA GLU A 251 22.46 -1.83 -0.65
C GLU A 251 23.10 -3.22 -0.72
N GLU A 252 24.42 -3.28 -0.85
CA GLU A 252 25.20 -4.51 -1.08
C GLU A 252 24.82 -5.65 -0.14
N ASP A 253 24.68 -5.39 1.17
CA ASP A 253 24.36 -6.41 2.18
C ASP A 253 22.99 -7.06 1.93
N VAL A 254 21.97 -6.24 1.64
CA VAL A 254 20.59 -6.71 1.42
C VAL A 254 20.49 -7.43 0.08
N ALA A 255 21.12 -6.89 -0.98
CA ALA A 255 21.14 -7.51 -2.30
C ALA A 255 21.88 -8.86 -2.28
N SER A 256 22.98 -8.96 -1.52
CA SER A 256 23.73 -10.22 -1.35
C SER A 256 22.92 -11.27 -0.59
N GLN A 257 22.19 -10.85 0.45
CA GLN A 257 21.27 -11.73 1.15
C GLN A 257 20.13 -12.19 0.25
N ALA A 258 19.54 -11.31 -0.55
CA ALA A 258 18.49 -11.65 -1.51
C ALA A 258 18.97 -12.69 -2.54
N LEU A 259 20.18 -12.52 -3.10
CA LEU A 259 20.78 -13.48 -4.03
C LEU A 259 20.98 -14.84 -3.36
N THR A 260 21.49 -14.85 -2.13
CA THR A 260 21.68 -16.08 -1.34
C THR A 260 20.34 -16.81 -1.13
N LEU A 261 19.27 -16.08 -0.80
CA LEU A 261 17.95 -16.65 -0.62
C LEU A 261 17.36 -17.17 -1.94
N ALA A 262 17.54 -16.44 -3.05
CA ALA A 262 17.06 -16.85 -4.36
C ALA A 262 17.70 -18.16 -4.84
N LEU A 263 18.99 -18.34 -4.56
CA LEU A 263 19.73 -19.57 -4.86
C LEU A 263 19.36 -20.71 -3.91
N ARG A 264 19.18 -20.43 -2.60
CA ARG A 264 18.80 -21.43 -1.60
C ARG A 264 17.41 -22.01 -1.85
N PHE A 265 16.46 -21.17 -2.28
CA PHE A 265 15.08 -21.55 -2.55
C PHE A 265 14.78 -21.57 -4.05
N SER A 266 15.74 -22.01 -4.86
CA SER A 266 15.61 -22.08 -6.32
C SER A 266 14.48 -22.98 -6.81
N ASP A 267 14.04 -23.94 -6.00
CA ASP A 267 12.89 -24.81 -6.30
C ASP A 267 11.54 -24.06 -6.30
N ASP A 268 11.42 -22.94 -5.56
CA ASP A 268 10.25 -22.07 -5.61
C ASP A 268 10.44 -21.06 -6.74
N ALA A 269 9.90 -21.39 -7.92
CA ALA A 269 10.06 -20.61 -9.13
C ALA A 269 9.63 -19.14 -8.94
N GLN A 270 8.52 -18.91 -8.25
CA GLN A 270 7.97 -17.57 -8.07
C GLN A 270 8.82 -16.71 -7.13
N LEU A 271 9.23 -17.27 -5.99
CA LEU A 271 10.04 -16.54 -5.00
C LEU A 271 11.44 -16.24 -5.55
N SER A 272 12.10 -17.24 -6.15
CA SER A 272 13.45 -17.09 -6.68
C SER A 272 13.49 -16.04 -7.80
N ALA A 273 12.54 -16.09 -8.75
CA ALA A 273 12.41 -15.07 -9.79
C ALA A 273 12.12 -13.68 -9.20
N ALA A 274 11.20 -13.57 -8.23
CA ALA A 274 10.86 -12.29 -7.61
C ALA A 274 12.06 -11.62 -6.92
N LEU A 275 12.86 -12.38 -6.18
CA LEU A 275 14.09 -11.88 -5.54
C LEU A 275 15.08 -11.39 -6.59
N LEU A 276 15.39 -12.20 -7.62
CA LEU A 276 16.38 -11.87 -8.65
C LEU A 276 15.96 -10.65 -9.48
N VAL A 277 14.70 -10.61 -9.91
CA VAL A 277 14.14 -9.47 -10.65
C VAL A 277 14.20 -8.21 -9.80
N HIS A 278 13.91 -8.30 -8.49
CA HIS A 278 13.97 -7.14 -7.61
C HIS A 278 15.40 -6.64 -7.38
N ILE A 279 16.43 -7.51 -7.32
CA ILE A 279 17.85 -7.06 -7.31
C ILE A 279 18.11 -6.17 -8.53
N ILE A 280 17.74 -6.66 -9.72
CA ILE A 280 18.01 -5.97 -11.00
C ILE A 280 17.23 -4.66 -11.10
N GLN A 281 15.99 -4.63 -10.61
CA GLN A 281 15.12 -3.46 -10.71
C GLN A 281 15.42 -2.42 -9.63
N ALA A 282 15.76 -2.83 -8.41
CA ALA A 282 15.91 -1.94 -7.26
C ALA A 282 17.34 -1.45 -7.03
N SER A 283 18.35 -2.02 -7.71
CA SER A 283 19.77 -1.62 -7.59
C SER A 283 20.41 -1.32 -8.95
N ARG A 284 21.59 -0.68 -8.95
CA ARG A 284 22.40 -0.45 -10.15
C ARG A 284 23.84 -0.94 -9.95
N ALA A 285 24.47 -1.42 -11.01
CA ALA A 285 25.87 -1.84 -10.96
C ALA A 285 26.81 -0.64 -10.79
N ASP A 286 27.93 -0.85 -10.08
CA ASP A 286 29.03 0.09 -10.06
C ASP A 286 29.78 0.07 -11.41
N ASP A 287 29.51 1.06 -12.25
CA ASP A 287 30.09 1.20 -13.61
C ASP A 287 31.57 1.65 -13.60
N ALA A 288 32.22 1.72 -12.44
CA ALA A 288 33.60 2.22 -12.29
C ALA A 288 34.71 1.36 -12.93
N ASN A 289 34.37 0.44 -13.85
CA ASN A 289 35.34 -0.49 -14.43
C ASN A 289 35.16 -0.78 -15.93
N ASP A 290 34.69 0.19 -16.72
CA ASP A 290 34.93 0.22 -18.17
C ASP A 290 35.61 1.55 -18.55
N ASP A 291 36.71 1.45 -19.30
CA ASP A 291 37.64 2.52 -19.70
C ASP A 291 36.99 3.66 -20.54
N GLU A 292 36.16 4.52 -19.94
CA GLU A 292 35.83 5.84 -20.51
C GLU A 292 35.88 6.97 -19.47
N PRO A 293 36.53 8.11 -19.76
CA PRO A 293 36.73 9.18 -18.80
C PRO A 293 35.44 9.99 -18.61
N SER A 294 34.64 9.67 -17.59
CA SER A 294 33.53 10.53 -17.16
C SER A 294 34.04 11.64 -16.22
N VAL A 295 33.56 12.85 -16.48
CA VAL A 295 33.92 14.09 -15.78
C VAL A 295 33.39 14.02 -14.35
N GLN A 296 34.25 13.64 -13.40
CA GLN A 296 33.96 13.68 -11.97
C GLN A 296 33.92 15.11 -11.45
N GLY A 297 32.74 15.56 -11.04
CA GLY A 297 32.52 16.76 -10.24
C GLY A 297 31.85 16.45 -8.90
N SER A 298 32.66 16.01 -7.93
CA SER A 298 32.53 16.20 -6.47
C SER A 298 31.14 16.03 -5.81
N VAL A 299 30.89 14.81 -5.31
CA VAL A 299 29.74 14.43 -4.45
C VAL A 299 29.86 14.92 -3.00
N GLU A 300 30.95 15.59 -2.61
CA GLU A 300 31.19 15.95 -1.20
C GLU A 300 30.45 17.22 -0.71
N GLY A 301 29.66 17.89 -1.56
CA GLY A 301 28.94 19.12 -1.21
C GLY A 301 27.52 18.95 -0.64
N LEU A 302 26.90 17.78 -0.80
CA LEU A 302 25.44 17.62 -0.59
C LEU A 302 25.02 17.05 0.78
N ARG A 303 25.97 16.76 1.68
CA ARG A 303 25.65 16.29 3.04
C ARG A 303 25.32 17.41 4.05
N GLN A 304 25.43 18.69 3.68
CA GLN A 304 25.25 19.82 4.62
C GLN A 304 24.04 20.75 4.40
N SER A 305 23.17 20.54 3.41
CA SER A 305 21.96 21.37 3.28
C SER A 305 20.69 20.64 3.73
N ARG A 306 20.63 20.38 5.04
CA ARG A 306 19.40 20.01 5.75
C ARG A 306 19.13 21.08 6.81
N ASN A 307 18.94 22.34 6.39
CA ASN A 307 18.39 23.40 7.24
C ASN A 307 17.88 24.59 6.42
N GLY A 308 16.58 24.86 6.51
CA GLY A 308 15.90 26.16 6.43
C GLY A 308 16.18 27.11 5.26
N GLY A 309 15.19 27.28 4.37
CA GLY A 309 15.00 28.51 3.59
C GLY A 309 14.54 28.30 2.14
N TRP A 310 13.31 28.71 1.83
CA TRP A 310 12.91 29.13 0.46
C TRP A 310 13.74 30.36 0.06
N PRO A 311 14.17 30.51 -1.22
CA PRO A 311 13.32 31.22 -2.18
C PRO A 311 13.46 30.82 -3.68
N GLY A 312 12.38 31.08 -4.42
CA GLY A 312 12.27 31.68 -5.77
C GLY A 312 13.34 31.43 -6.85
N THR A 313 12.84 30.94 -8.01
CA THR A 313 13.43 31.06 -9.36
C THR A 313 14.91 30.64 -9.50
N ALA A 314 15.14 29.34 -9.65
CA ALA A 314 16.33 28.81 -10.27
C ALA A 314 15.91 27.69 -11.24
N GLU A 315 16.44 27.71 -12.45
CA GLU A 315 16.34 26.59 -13.39
C GLU A 315 16.69 25.29 -12.66
N VAL A 316 15.69 24.42 -12.49
CA VAL A 316 15.92 23.06 -12.00
C VAL A 316 16.62 22.33 -13.14
N VAL A 317 17.95 22.35 -13.15
CA VAL A 317 18.73 21.33 -13.83
C VAL A 317 18.33 20.00 -13.17
N PRO A 318 17.66 19.07 -13.86
CA PRO A 318 17.37 17.77 -13.25
C PRO A 318 18.70 17.07 -13.07
N THR A 319 19.16 16.93 -11.83
CA THR A 319 20.33 16.12 -11.53
C THR A 319 19.99 14.67 -11.87
N ASP A 320 20.66 14.20 -12.91
CA ASP A 320 20.77 12.87 -13.47
C ASP A 320 21.29 11.84 -12.43
N VAL A 321 20.49 11.56 -11.40
CA VAL A 321 20.85 10.54 -10.41
C VAL A 321 19.72 9.54 -10.34
N ASP A 322 19.91 8.44 -11.07
CA ASP A 322 19.17 7.20 -10.82
C ASP A 322 19.14 6.95 -9.29
N PRO A 323 17.95 6.96 -8.66
CA PRO A 323 17.82 6.91 -7.21
C PRO A 323 18.15 5.53 -6.62
N ARG A 324 18.40 4.52 -7.47
CA ARG A 324 18.70 3.15 -7.04
C ARG A 324 20.09 3.06 -6.38
N PRO A 325 20.23 2.29 -5.29
CA PRO A 325 21.52 2.03 -4.66
C PRO A 325 22.51 1.38 -5.63
N VAL A 326 23.79 1.76 -5.49
CA VAL A 326 24.90 1.15 -6.24
C VAL A 326 25.33 -0.13 -5.51
N VAL A 327 25.43 -1.24 -6.26
CA VAL A 327 25.95 -2.53 -5.78
C VAL A 327 27.11 -2.99 -6.66
N PRO A 328 28.01 -3.87 -6.15
CA PRO A 328 29.11 -4.39 -6.95
C PRO A 328 28.64 -5.02 -8.27
N ALA A 329 29.30 -4.70 -9.38
CA ALA A 329 28.91 -5.20 -10.72
C ALA A 329 28.87 -6.74 -10.80
N LEU A 330 29.72 -7.44 -10.02
CA LEU A 330 29.71 -8.90 -9.92
C LEU A 330 28.40 -9.43 -9.34
N LEU A 331 27.82 -8.77 -8.32
CA LEU A 331 26.55 -9.17 -7.73
C LEU A 331 25.42 -9.09 -8.75
N HIS A 332 25.37 -7.99 -9.51
CA HIS A 332 24.36 -7.80 -10.56
C HIS A 332 24.53 -8.84 -11.69
N ARG A 333 25.77 -9.15 -12.07
CA ARG A 333 26.09 -10.20 -13.04
C ARG A 333 25.65 -11.58 -12.55
N ASP A 334 25.91 -11.90 -11.29
CA ASP A 334 25.54 -13.18 -10.68
C ASP A 334 24.02 -13.32 -10.55
N ALA A 335 23.31 -12.23 -10.24
CA ALA A 335 21.85 -12.21 -10.23
C ALA A 335 21.26 -12.45 -11.64
N LEU A 336 21.80 -11.81 -12.69
CA LEU A 336 21.41 -12.06 -14.08
C LEU A 336 21.71 -13.51 -14.52
N ALA A 337 22.87 -14.03 -14.14
CA ALA A 337 23.24 -15.42 -14.44
C ALA A 337 22.29 -16.41 -13.75
N ALA A 338 21.95 -16.17 -12.48
CA ALA A 338 20.98 -16.96 -11.73
C ALA A 338 19.57 -16.86 -12.35
N LEU A 339 19.16 -15.69 -12.85
CA LEU A 339 17.87 -15.51 -13.51
C LEU A 339 17.80 -16.27 -14.84
N ASN A 340 18.89 -16.29 -15.62
CA ASN A 340 18.97 -17.10 -16.83
C ASN A 340 18.89 -18.60 -16.53
N ALA A 341 19.66 -19.08 -15.54
CA ALA A 341 19.60 -20.47 -15.11
C ALA A 341 18.21 -20.86 -14.57
N HIS A 342 17.52 -19.93 -13.93
CA HIS A 342 16.14 -20.10 -13.47
C HIS A 342 15.17 -20.35 -14.62
N VAL A 343 15.23 -19.54 -15.68
CA VAL A 343 14.38 -19.71 -16.87
C VAL A 343 14.69 -21.05 -17.55
N ASP A 344 15.96 -21.45 -17.60
CA ASP A 344 16.35 -22.75 -18.15
C ASP A 344 15.78 -23.94 -17.33
N GLN A 345 15.68 -23.78 -16.00
CA GLN A 345 15.18 -24.82 -15.08
C GLN A 345 13.65 -24.91 -15.03
N HIS A 346 12.95 -23.77 -14.99
CA HIS A 346 11.52 -23.70 -14.69
C HIS A 346 10.65 -23.24 -15.87
N GLY A 347 11.25 -22.83 -16.98
CA GLY A 347 10.56 -22.20 -18.10
C GLY A 347 9.89 -20.89 -17.68
N ASP A 348 8.72 -20.59 -18.27
CA ASP A 348 8.02 -19.31 -18.08
C ASP A 348 7.19 -19.23 -16.77
N VAL A 349 7.27 -20.25 -15.89
CA VAL A 349 6.43 -20.36 -14.67
C VAL A 349 6.70 -19.24 -13.66
N GLY A 350 7.88 -18.61 -13.72
CA GLY A 350 8.26 -17.46 -12.90
C GLY A 350 7.77 -16.10 -13.41
N GLY A 351 7.02 -16.05 -14.52
CA GLY A 351 6.60 -14.79 -15.15
C GLY A 351 7.72 -14.04 -15.87
N VAL A 352 8.90 -14.68 -16.00
CA VAL A 352 10.06 -14.19 -16.74
C VAL A 352 10.21 -15.08 -17.96
N GLN A 353 10.20 -14.48 -19.14
CA GLN A 353 10.39 -15.19 -20.41
C GLN A 353 11.66 -14.69 -21.08
N ARG A 354 12.52 -15.63 -21.50
CA ARG A 354 13.69 -15.32 -22.32
C ARG A 354 13.29 -15.33 -23.79
N LEU A 355 13.46 -14.20 -24.45
CA LEU A 355 13.32 -14.11 -25.90
C LEU A 355 14.71 -14.25 -26.53
N GLU A 356 14.90 -15.30 -27.32
CA GLU A 356 16.12 -15.52 -28.11
C GLU A 356 15.81 -15.44 -29.61
N GLY A 357 16.77 -14.90 -30.38
CA GLY A 357 16.69 -14.81 -31.83
C GLY A 357 17.57 -13.70 -32.38
N SER A 358 17.65 -13.62 -33.69
CA SER A 358 18.10 -12.42 -34.40
C SER A 358 17.17 -11.23 -34.09
N VAL A 359 17.64 -10.00 -34.32
CA VAL A 359 16.85 -8.78 -34.05
C VAL A 359 15.46 -8.85 -34.72
N ASP A 360 15.40 -9.30 -35.97
CA ASP A 360 14.15 -9.42 -36.72
C ASP A 360 13.20 -10.46 -36.10
N GLU A 361 13.72 -11.63 -35.71
CA GLU A 361 12.94 -12.68 -35.04
C GLU A 361 12.44 -12.24 -33.66
N LEU A 362 13.20 -11.41 -32.93
CA LEU A 362 12.78 -10.85 -31.66
C LEU A 362 11.65 -9.82 -31.86
N VAL A 363 11.74 -8.96 -32.87
CA VAL A 363 10.68 -8.01 -33.22
C VAL A 363 9.39 -8.74 -33.60
N ASP A 364 9.49 -9.83 -34.36
CA ASP A 364 8.33 -10.65 -34.73
C ASP A 364 7.69 -11.34 -33.52
N LYS A 365 8.49 -11.94 -32.63
CA LYS A 365 7.98 -12.54 -31.38
C LYS A 365 7.33 -11.50 -30.46
N VAL A 366 7.92 -10.31 -30.32
CA VAL A 366 7.35 -9.22 -29.53
C VAL A 366 6.03 -8.75 -30.17
N ARG A 367 5.98 -8.60 -31.49
CA ARG A 367 4.77 -8.24 -32.24
C ARG A 367 3.64 -9.24 -31.97
N ASP A 368 3.91 -10.53 -32.08
CA ASP A 368 2.91 -11.58 -31.84
C ASP A 368 2.40 -11.55 -30.40
N LEU A 369 3.26 -11.30 -29.40
CA LEU A 369 2.88 -11.15 -28.00
C LEU A 369 1.94 -9.95 -27.76
N PHE A 370 2.20 -8.81 -28.42
CA PHE A 370 1.34 -7.63 -28.33
C PHE A 370 0.01 -7.84 -29.10
N GLN A 371 0.02 -8.47 -30.27
CA GLN A 371 -1.21 -8.74 -31.02
C GLN A 371 -2.13 -9.78 -30.34
N ALA A 372 -1.55 -10.78 -29.66
CA ALA A 372 -2.33 -11.77 -28.91
C ALA A 372 -3.06 -11.17 -27.69
N ARG A 373 -2.55 -10.06 -27.13
CA ARG A 373 -3.23 -9.27 -26.11
C ARG A 373 -4.22 -8.33 -26.78
N ASN A 374 -5.43 -8.80 -27.03
CA ASN A 374 -6.48 -8.06 -27.75
C ASN A 374 -6.72 -6.62 -27.22
N HIS A 375 -6.05 -5.61 -27.79
CA HIS A 375 -5.97 -4.23 -27.29
C HIS A 375 -7.20 -3.37 -27.62
N GLN A 376 -8.11 -3.85 -28.46
CA GLN A 376 -9.26 -3.06 -28.92
C GLN A 376 -10.26 -2.76 -27.78
N GLY A 377 -10.54 -3.74 -26.92
CA GLY A 377 -11.42 -3.54 -25.76
C GLY A 377 -10.84 -2.59 -24.71
N LEU A 378 -9.51 -2.56 -24.55
CA LEU A 378 -8.84 -1.68 -23.59
C LEU A 378 -8.99 -0.19 -23.94
N ARG A 379 -8.93 0.16 -25.23
CA ARG A 379 -9.13 1.56 -25.66
C ARG A 379 -10.54 2.06 -25.37
N GLU A 380 -11.54 1.22 -25.58
CA GLU A 380 -12.93 1.58 -25.28
C GLU A 380 -13.11 1.84 -23.78
N VAL A 381 -12.53 0.98 -22.93
CA VAL A 381 -12.53 1.19 -21.47
C VAL A 381 -11.77 2.47 -21.09
N LEU A 382 -10.59 2.72 -21.64
CA LEU A 382 -9.84 3.96 -21.40
C LEU A 382 -10.62 5.21 -21.80
N ASN A 383 -11.36 5.16 -22.91
CA ASN A 383 -12.24 6.26 -23.33
C ASN A 383 -13.42 6.45 -22.38
N MET A 384 -13.98 5.36 -21.82
CA MET A 384 -15.00 5.46 -20.76
C MET A 384 -14.43 6.11 -19.50
N VAL A 385 -13.19 5.77 -19.09
CA VAL A 385 -12.52 6.41 -17.94
C VAL A 385 -12.29 7.89 -18.20
N ARG A 386 -11.74 8.26 -19.37
CA ARG A 386 -11.58 9.67 -19.78
C ARG A 386 -12.89 10.43 -19.76
N ALA A 387 -14.00 9.78 -20.11
CA ALA A 387 -15.33 10.38 -20.11
C ALA A 387 -16.00 10.41 -18.72
N GLY A 388 -15.35 9.91 -17.66
CA GLY A 388 -15.94 9.83 -16.32
C GLY A 388 -17.09 8.83 -16.23
N ARG A 389 -17.06 7.74 -17.02
CA ARG A 389 -18.11 6.71 -17.09
C ARG A 389 -17.66 5.34 -16.57
N ALA A 390 -16.38 5.15 -16.32
CA ALA A 390 -15.80 3.97 -15.70
C ALA A 390 -14.66 4.41 -14.74
N PRO A 391 -14.44 3.72 -13.62
CA PRO A 391 -13.33 4.06 -12.73
C PRO A 391 -12.00 3.57 -13.32
N LEU A 392 -10.91 4.27 -13.01
CA LEU A 392 -9.59 3.87 -13.48
C LEU A 392 -9.16 2.50 -12.90
N GLY A 393 -9.72 2.12 -11.75
CA GLY A 393 -9.53 0.82 -11.12
C GLY A 393 -9.85 -0.35 -12.05
N VAL A 394 -10.90 -0.26 -12.88
CA VAL A 394 -11.26 -1.33 -13.85
C VAL A 394 -10.16 -1.56 -14.87
N VAL A 395 -9.50 -0.50 -15.32
CA VAL A 395 -8.35 -0.60 -16.25
C VAL A 395 -7.16 -1.27 -15.55
N ALA A 396 -6.88 -0.88 -14.31
CA ALA A 396 -5.81 -1.47 -13.52
C ALA A 396 -6.03 -2.97 -13.29
N SER A 397 -7.23 -3.35 -12.83
CA SER A 397 -7.64 -4.75 -12.64
C SER A 397 -7.54 -5.56 -13.94
N ALA A 398 -8.08 -5.05 -15.04
CA ALA A 398 -8.05 -5.74 -16.34
C ALA A 398 -6.62 -5.97 -16.87
N LEU A 399 -5.69 -5.07 -16.53
CA LEU A 399 -4.27 -5.18 -16.92
C LEU A 399 -3.42 -5.95 -15.90
N GLY A 400 -3.99 -6.37 -14.76
CA GLY A 400 -3.24 -6.96 -13.65
C GLY A 400 -2.19 -6.00 -13.08
N LYS A 401 -2.43 -4.70 -13.19
CA LYS A 401 -1.54 -3.62 -12.75
C LYS A 401 -2.05 -2.99 -11.46
N SER A 402 -1.14 -2.37 -10.73
CA SER A 402 -1.50 -1.59 -9.54
C SER A 402 -2.39 -0.41 -9.93
N TYR A 403 -3.43 -0.15 -9.13
CA TYR A 403 -4.31 1.02 -9.28
C TYR A 403 -3.52 2.32 -9.02
N ALA A 404 -2.72 2.33 -7.96
CA ALA A 404 -1.80 3.41 -7.64
C ALA A 404 -0.77 3.65 -8.76
N LEU A 405 -0.26 2.61 -9.41
CA LEU A 405 0.63 2.80 -10.57
C LEU A 405 -0.12 3.46 -11.73
N ALA A 406 -1.33 3.01 -12.03
CA ALA A 406 -2.15 3.61 -13.10
C ALA A 406 -2.42 5.10 -12.84
N LEU A 407 -2.63 5.49 -11.58
CA LEU A 407 -2.77 6.89 -11.15
C LEU A 407 -1.44 7.66 -11.31
N ILE A 408 -0.32 7.12 -10.81
CA ILE A 408 1.01 7.77 -10.87
C ILE A 408 1.44 8.01 -12.32
N GLN A 409 1.20 7.03 -13.20
CA GLN A 409 1.52 7.11 -14.63
C GLN A 409 0.52 7.94 -15.44
N ARG A 410 -0.63 8.31 -14.85
CA ARG A 410 -1.79 8.84 -15.56
C ARG A 410 -2.16 7.95 -16.76
N ALA A 411 -2.45 6.68 -16.52
CA ALA A 411 -2.72 5.72 -17.59
C ALA A 411 -3.88 6.14 -18.53
N ALA A 412 -4.89 6.86 -18.02
CA ALA A 412 -5.97 7.43 -18.83
C ALA A 412 -5.62 8.80 -19.46
N GLY A 413 -4.45 9.38 -19.19
CA GLY A 413 -4.02 10.70 -19.64
C GLY A 413 -4.64 11.88 -18.87
N VAL A 414 -5.79 11.67 -18.22
CA VAL A 414 -6.50 12.65 -17.40
C VAL A 414 -7.04 12.00 -16.13
N GLN A 415 -7.29 12.80 -15.10
CA GLN A 415 -8.01 12.38 -13.90
C GLN A 415 -9.30 13.19 -13.76
N VAL A 416 -10.44 12.52 -13.81
CA VAL A 416 -11.75 13.14 -13.62
C VAL A 416 -12.06 13.19 -12.12
N ALA A 417 -11.58 14.24 -11.45
CA ALA A 417 -11.71 14.38 -10.01
C ALA A 417 -12.89 15.27 -9.59
N ALA A 418 -13.30 16.22 -10.41
CA ALA A 418 -14.41 17.13 -10.14
C ALA A 418 -15.68 16.67 -10.87
N ALA A 419 -16.83 16.95 -10.27
CA ALA A 419 -18.13 16.66 -10.86
C ALA A 419 -18.51 17.80 -11.82
N ALA A 420 -18.73 17.47 -13.10
CA ALA A 420 -19.21 18.44 -14.08
C ALA A 420 -20.72 18.72 -13.97
N ASP A 421 -21.47 17.77 -13.40
CA ASP A 421 -22.91 17.91 -13.14
C ASP A 421 -23.13 18.69 -11.83
N GLU A 422 -24.00 19.71 -11.88
CA GLU A 422 -24.28 20.58 -10.72
C GLU A 422 -24.84 19.79 -9.52
N GLY A 423 -25.71 18.79 -9.76
CA GLY A 423 -26.28 17.97 -8.69
C GLY A 423 -25.24 17.07 -8.04
N GLU A 424 -24.35 16.46 -8.83
CA GLU A 424 -23.23 15.70 -8.28
C GLU A 424 -22.22 16.58 -7.53
N HIS A 425 -21.99 17.81 -8.00
CA HIS A 425 -21.12 18.80 -7.36
C HIS A 425 -21.68 19.24 -6.00
N ASP A 426 -22.98 19.54 -5.92
CA ASP A 426 -23.65 19.91 -4.67
C ASP A 426 -23.54 18.79 -3.62
N LEU A 427 -23.73 17.53 -4.04
CA LEU A 427 -23.56 16.37 -3.17
C LEU A 427 -22.11 16.22 -2.68
N ASP A 428 -21.11 16.49 -3.54
CA ASP A 428 -19.70 16.47 -3.15
C ASP A 428 -19.40 17.58 -2.11
N LEU A 429 -19.94 18.80 -2.30
CA LEU A 429 -19.77 19.91 -1.36
C LEU A 429 -20.41 19.66 0.00
N GLU A 430 -21.62 19.12 0.01
CA GLU A 430 -22.34 18.75 1.24
C GLU A 430 -21.54 17.69 2.01
N ALA A 431 -21.17 16.59 1.35
CA ALA A 431 -20.41 15.50 1.96
C ALA A 431 -19.04 15.98 2.49
N ALA A 432 -18.34 16.84 1.74
CA ALA A 432 -17.09 17.44 2.20
C ALA A 432 -17.29 18.28 3.46
N GLY A 433 -18.32 19.14 3.47
CA GLY A 433 -18.65 19.99 4.61
C GLY A 433 -19.00 19.21 5.87
N GLU A 434 -19.80 18.15 5.73
CA GLU A 434 -20.17 17.26 6.84
C GLU A 434 -19.00 16.43 7.36
N ALA A 435 -18.05 16.07 6.51
CA ALA A 435 -16.90 15.25 6.90
C ALA A 435 -15.86 16.00 7.75
N LEU A 436 -15.85 17.34 7.73
CA LEU A 436 -14.87 18.15 8.46
C LEU A 436 -14.90 17.87 9.97
N GLY A 437 -13.72 17.63 10.55
CA GLY A 437 -13.54 17.26 11.96
C GLY A 437 -13.95 15.83 12.31
N ARG A 438 -14.35 15.01 11.32
CA ARG A 438 -14.73 13.59 11.52
C ARG A 438 -13.65 12.66 10.97
N GLN A 439 -13.83 11.36 11.19
CA GLN A 439 -13.03 10.35 10.51
C GLN A 439 -13.52 10.21 9.07
N VAL A 440 -12.60 10.00 8.14
CA VAL A 440 -12.92 9.73 6.73
C VAL A 440 -12.08 8.58 6.22
N VAL A 441 -12.64 7.81 5.30
CA VAL A 441 -11.87 6.84 4.52
C VAL A 441 -11.30 7.57 3.31
N VAL A 442 -10.02 7.38 3.02
CA VAL A 442 -9.34 8.01 1.89
C VAL A 442 -8.87 6.96 0.90
N ASP A 443 -9.02 7.28 -0.39
CA ASP A 443 -8.57 6.45 -1.50
C ASP A 443 -7.20 6.91 -2.04
N ALA A 444 -6.52 6.01 -2.75
CA ALA A 444 -5.26 6.25 -3.46
C ALA A 444 -5.31 7.48 -4.38
N SER A 445 -6.38 7.69 -5.14
CA SER A 445 -6.52 8.84 -6.04
C SER A 445 -6.43 10.19 -5.30
N SER A 446 -7.03 10.28 -4.10
CA SER A 446 -6.98 11.48 -3.26
C SER A 446 -5.69 11.65 -2.49
N LEU A 447 -5.05 10.56 -2.07
CA LEU A 447 -3.70 10.65 -1.52
C LEU A 447 -2.70 11.17 -2.56
N LEU A 448 -2.80 10.70 -3.81
CA LEU A 448 -1.97 11.21 -4.90
C LEU A 448 -2.22 12.69 -5.12
N LEU A 449 -3.46 13.11 -5.42
CA LEU A 449 -3.74 14.49 -5.78
C LEU A 449 -3.46 15.46 -4.63
N SER A 450 -3.93 15.17 -3.41
CA SER A 450 -3.71 16.04 -2.26
C SER A 450 -2.24 16.21 -1.92
N SER A 451 -1.39 15.20 -2.15
CA SER A 451 0.06 15.29 -1.93
C SER A 451 0.79 16.23 -2.89
N ARG A 452 0.16 16.60 -4.01
CA ARG A 452 0.70 17.56 -5.01
C ARG A 452 0.34 19.01 -4.71
N LEU A 453 -0.57 19.25 -3.77
CA LEU A 453 -1.00 20.58 -3.40
C LEU A 453 -0.07 21.19 -2.35
N ALA A 454 0.21 22.50 -2.45
CA ALA A 454 0.96 23.22 -1.43
C ALA A 454 0.29 23.15 -0.04
N THR A 455 -1.03 22.97 -0.01
CA THR A 455 -1.87 22.87 1.20
C THR A 455 -2.11 21.43 1.68
N ALA A 456 -1.35 20.44 1.17
CA ALA A 456 -1.54 19.02 1.48
C ALA A 456 -1.68 18.69 2.98
N ALA A 457 -0.84 19.29 3.82
CA ALA A 457 -0.89 19.08 5.27
C ALA A 457 -2.15 19.71 5.90
N THR A 458 -2.50 20.92 5.44
CA THR A 458 -3.70 21.64 5.89
C THR A 458 -4.96 20.89 5.53
N LEU A 459 -5.09 20.37 4.30
CA LEU A 459 -6.25 19.61 3.84
C LEU A 459 -6.45 18.33 4.68
N ARG A 460 -5.39 17.52 4.83
CA ARG A 460 -5.46 16.30 5.65
C ARG A 460 -5.74 16.60 7.13
N GLY A 461 -5.22 17.71 7.64
CA GLY A 461 -5.46 18.17 9.01
C GLY A 461 -6.88 18.65 9.31
N ARG A 462 -7.78 18.69 8.30
CA ARG A 462 -9.20 19.02 8.51
C ARG A 462 -10.03 17.87 9.08
N PHE A 463 -9.49 16.65 9.10
CA PHE A 463 -10.16 15.45 9.56
C PHE A 463 -9.58 14.99 10.90
N ALA A 464 -10.40 14.32 11.72
CA ALA A 464 -9.94 13.75 12.99
C ALA A 464 -8.93 12.61 12.76
N SER A 465 -9.16 11.80 11.73
CA SER A 465 -8.23 10.78 11.25
C SER A 465 -8.58 10.36 9.82
N LEU A 466 -7.57 9.92 9.07
CA LEU A 466 -7.71 9.32 7.75
C LEU A 466 -7.55 7.80 7.86
N ILE A 467 -8.48 7.04 7.31
CA ILE A 467 -8.43 5.58 7.25
C ILE A 467 -8.10 5.16 5.82
N LEU A 468 -7.08 4.31 5.66
CA LEU A 468 -6.70 3.72 4.38
C LEU A 468 -6.78 2.18 4.50
N PRO A 469 -7.56 1.50 3.67
CA PRO A 469 -7.63 0.05 3.67
C PRO A 469 -6.27 -0.60 3.35
N VAL A 470 -5.98 -1.74 3.98
CA VAL A 470 -4.75 -2.50 3.76
C VAL A 470 -4.53 -2.87 2.27
N PRO A 471 -5.54 -3.31 1.49
CA PRO A 471 -5.35 -3.57 0.06
C PRO A 471 -4.85 -2.34 -0.71
N ALA A 472 -5.44 -1.17 -0.48
CA ALA A 472 -5.01 0.09 -1.10
C ALA A 472 -3.60 0.48 -0.67
N ARG A 473 -3.25 0.31 0.61
CA ARG A 473 -1.89 0.58 1.12
C ARG A 473 -0.84 -0.33 0.48
N LYS A 474 -1.12 -1.62 0.35
CA LYS A 474 -0.23 -2.59 -0.32
C LYS A 474 -0.07 -2.26 -1.81
N ASP A 475 -1.14 -1.82 -2.45
CA ASP A 475 -1.13 -1.40 -3.84
C ASP A 475 -0.26 -0.15 -4.07
N ILE A 476 -0.35 0.87 -3.20
CA ILE A 476 0.54 2.05 -3.22
C ILE A 476 2.00 1.63 -3.11
N LEU A 477 2.31 0.72 -2.17
CA LEU A 477 3.68 0.27 -2.01
C LEU A 477 4.19 -0.51 -3.23
N ARG A 478 3.35 -1.39 -3.78
CA ARG A 478 3.66 -2.10 -5.02
C ARG A 478 3.94 -1.13 -6.16
N ALA A 479 3.15 -0.05 -6.29
CA ALA A 479 3.40 0.98 -7.29
C ALA A 479 4.74 1.70 -7.09
N SER A 480 5.11 2.04 -5.85
CA SER A 480 6.44 2.63 -5.56
C SER A 480 7.57 1.73 -6.04
N ILE A 481 7.49 0.42 -5.78
CA ILE A 481 8.49 -0.56 -6.23
C ILE A 481 8.52 -0.65 -7.76
N GLU A 482 7.36 -0.69 -8.41
CA GLU A 482 7.27 -0.74 -9.88
C GLU A 482 7.83 0.53 -10.54
N VAL A 483 7.65 1.71 -9.93
CA VAL A 483 8.21 2.99 -10.38
C VAL A 483 9.74 3.02 -10.21
N LEU A 484 10.26 2.52 -9.09
CA LEU A 484 11.71 2.40 -8.89
C LEU A 484 12.36 1.51 -9.96
N GLY A 485 11.72 0.38 -10.30
CA GLY A 485 12.17 -0.47 -11.40
C GLY A 485 12.14 0.24 -12.77
N GLN A 486 11.16 1.12 -12.99
CA GLN A 486 11.07 1.93 -14.21
C GLN A 486 12.12 3.04 -14.28
N ALA A 487 12.70 3.47 -13.15
CA ALA A 487 13.78 4.46 -13.16
C ALA A 487 15.01 3.99 -13.96
N ALA A 488 15.19 2.67 -14.08
CA ALA A 488 16.21 2.03 -14.90
C ALA A 488 15.89 2.03 -16.41
N SER A 489 14.62 2.22 -16.78
CA SER A 489 14.16 2.04 -18.15
C SER A 489 14.38 3.31 -18.97
N THR A 490 14.85 3.14 -20.21
CA THR A 490 14.94 4.22 -21.20
C THR A 490 13.60 4.51 -21.88
N GLY A 491 12.59 3.65 -21.69
CA GLY A 491 11.27 3.84 -22.29
C GLY A 491 10.36 2.63 -22.15
N THR A 492 9.28 2.62 -22.92
CA THR A 492 8.33 1.50 -23.00
C THR A 492 8.03 1.17 -24.46
N LEU A 493 7.95 -0.12 -24.80
CA LEU A 493 7.43 -0.55 -26.09
C LEU A 493 5.91 -0.68 -25.99
N GLY A 494 5.19 -0.12 -26.96
CA GLY A 494 3.76 -0.28 -27.10
C GLY A 494 3.34 -0.55 -28.53
N TRP A 495 2.08 -0.94 -28.70
CA TRP A 495 1.48 -1.21 -30.00
C TRP A 495 0.58 -0.05 -30.40
N ASP A 496 0.86 0.56 -31.55
CA ASP A 496 0.00 1.58 -32.16
C ASP A 496 -0.92 0.92 -33.19
N ASP A 497 -2.23 0.82 -32.89
CA ASP A 497 -3.20 0.25 -33.84
C ASP A 497 -3.57 1.22 -34.97
N GLY A 498 -3.29 2.52 -34.83
CA GLY A 498 -3.51 3.49 -35.92
C GLY A 498 -2.52 3.25 -37.05
N GLU A 499 -1.27 2.93 -36.70
CA GLU A 499 -0.20 2.65 -37.66
C GLU A 499 0.08 1.13 -37.84
N GLY A 500 -0.53 0.28 -37.02
CA GLY A 500 -0.36 -1.18 -37.05
C GLY A 500 1.07 -1.63 -36.74
N LYS A 501 1.79 -0.90 -35.88
CA LYS A 501 3.23 -1.13 -35.64
C LYS A 501 3.63 -0.98 -34.17
N LEU A 502 4.76 -1.60 -33.80
CA LEU A 502 5.42 -1.37 -32.53
C LEU A 502 6.04 0.04 -32.49
N VAL A 503 5.78 0.77 -31.42
CA VAL A 503 6.31 2.10 -31.16
C VAL A 503 7.04 2.10 -29.83
N PHE A 504 8.25 2.65 -29.82
CA PHE A 504 9.01 2.89 -28.59
C PHE A 504 8.69 4.28 -28.06
N TYR A 505 8.14 4.34 -26.85
CA TYR A 505 7.91 5.56 -26.10
C TYR A 505 9.11 5.80 -25.19
N GLU A 506 10.02 6.65 -25.62
CA GLU A 506 11.17 7.06 -24.82
C GLU A 506 10.69 7.75 -23.53
N MET A 507 11.29 7.40 -22.40
CA MET A 507 11.00 8.00 -21.11
C MET A 507 12.18 8.89 -20.72
N THR A 508 11.95 10.20 -20.70
CA THR A 508 13.01 11.16 -20.38
C THR A 508 13.40 11.09 -18.91
N ALA A 509 14.60 11.56 -18.56
CA ALA A 509 15.01 11.67 -17.15
C ALA A 509 14.02 12.53 -16.32
N ARG A 510 13.40 13.53 -16.95
CA ARG A 510 12.35 14.36 -16.33
C ARG A 510 11.10 13.55 -16.04
N ASP A 511 10.65 12.70 -16.96
CA ASP A 511 9.47 11.86 -16.75
C ASP A 511 9.70 10.86 -15.61
N ARG A 512 10.89 10.25 -15.56
CA ARG A 512 11.30 9.37 -14.46
C ARG A 512 11.28 10.09 -13.11
N ALA A 513 11.84 11.30 -13.04
CA ALA A 513 11.85 12.10 -11.82
C ALA A 513 10.42 12.43 -11.35
N ILE A 514 9.50 12.76 -12.27
CA ILE A 514 8.10 13.04 -11.96
C ILE A 514 7.39 11.79 -11.40
N LEU A 515 7.57 10.61 -12.01
CA LEU A 515 6.97 9.37 -11.53
C LEU A 515 7.47 9.04 -10.12
N SER A 516 8.79 9.13 -9.89
CA SER A 516 9.40 8.90 -8.58
C SER A 516 8.91 9.90 -7.52
N GLU A 517 8.82 11.19 -7.87
CA GLU A 517 8.31 12.22 -6.95
C GLU A 517 6.87 11.92 -6.51
N ARG A 518 6.03 11.47 -7.44
CA ARG A 518 4.63 11.10 -7.18
C ARG A 518 4.50 9.88 -6.29
N ALA A 519 5.20 8.79 -6.64
CA ALA A 519 5.23 7.58 -5.84
C ALA A 519 5.65 7.89 -4.39
N ASN A 520 6.78 8.59 -4.22
CA ASN A 520 7.30 8.97 -2.90
C ASN A 520 6.36 9.89 -2.11
N SER A 521 5.62 10.78 -2.78
CA SER A 521 4.69 11.70 -2.11
C SER A 521 3.41 10.99 -1.68
N MET A 522 2.90 10.10 -2.53
CA MET A 522 1.73 9.26 -2.26
C MET A 522 2.00 8.25 -1.14
N GLU A 523 3.16 7.58 -1.15
CA GLU A 523 3.56 6.64 -0.10
C GLU A 523 3.71 7.33 1.27
N ARG A 524 4.39 8.49 1.32
CA ARG A 524 4.46 9.32 2.54
C ARG A 524 3.09 9.75 3.02
N ALA A 525 2.16 10.04 2.11
CA ALA A 525 0.79 10.37 2.48
C ALA A 525 0.07 9.15 3.09
N ALA A 526 0.21 7.97 2.49
CA ALA A 526 -0.34 6.71 3.00
C ALA A 526 0.22 6.35 4.39
N GLN A 527 1.51 6.61 4.67
CA GLN A 527 2.11 6.37 5.98
C GLN A 527 1.46 7.16 7.12
N SER A 528 0.84 8.31 6.81
CA SER A 528 0.15 9.16 7.80
C SER A 528 -1.31 8.77 8.08
N THR A 529 -1.76 7.62 7.57
CA THR A 529 -3.13 7.11 7.72
C THR A 529 -3.22 5.93 8.69
N ILE A 530 -4.43 5.67 9.19
CA ILE A 530 -4.77 4.48 9.96
C ILE A 530 -5.07 3.34 8.98
N SER A 531 -4.36 2.22 9.09
CA SER A 531 -4.67 1.02 8.30
C SER A 531 -5.88 0.29 8.85
N GLU A 532 -6.80 -0.10 7.97
CA GLU A 532 -7.91 -0.99 8.31
C GLU A 532 -7.94 -2.22 7.39
N SER A 533 -8.14 -3.41 7.97
CA SER A 533 -8.17 -4.66 7.21
C SER A 533 -9.53 -4.82 6.53
N VAL A 534 -9.51 -5.38 5.32
CA VAL A 534 -10.70 -5.77 4.55
C VAL A 534 -10.53 -7.25 4.24
N SER A 535 -11.43 -8.08 4.78
CA SER A 535 -11.44 -9.54 4.56
C SER A 535 -12.09 -9.94 3.24
N ASP A 536 -13.08 -9.15 2.82
CA ASP A 536 -13.98 -9.43 1.71
C ASP A 536 -14.68 -8.16 1.25
N LEU A 537 -15.15 -8.16 0.00
CA LEU A 537 -15.94 -7.08 -0.60
C LEU A 537 -17.43 -7.45 -0.51
N THR A 538 -18.02 -7.41 0.69
CA THR A 538 -19.42 -7.82 0.91
C THR A 538 -20.43 -7.06 0.06
N ILE A 539 -20.15 -5.80 -0.26
CA ILE A 539 -20.99 -4.95 -1.12
C ILE A 539 -20.85 -5.32 -2.60
N PHE A 540 -19.72 -5.93 -2.98
CA PHE A 540 -19.38 -6.31 -4.35
C PHE A 540 -18.95 -7.79 -4.41
N PRO A 541 -19.85 -8.74 -4.11
CA PRO A 541 -19.49 -10.15 -3.89
C PRO A 541 -18.95 -10.86 -5.14
N ASP A 542 -19.22 -10.32 -6.34
CA ASP A 542 -18.76 -10.87 -7.61
C ASP A 542 -17.33 -10.41 -7.99
N LEU A 543 -16.71 -9.56 -7.19
CA LEU A 543 -15.40 -8.96 -7.46
C LEU A 543 -14.30 -9.56 -6.58
N ASP A 544 -13.07 -9.54 -7.10
CA ASP A 544 -11.94 -10.19 -6.44
C ASP A 544 -11.20 -9.20 -5.53
N LEU A 545 -11.00 -9.56 -4.25
CA LEU A 545 -10.34 -8.68 -3.29
C LEU A 545 -8.88 -8.38 -3.67
N LEU A 546 -8.17 -9.31 -4.33
CA LEU A 546 -6.77 -9.08 -4.70
C LEU A 546 -6.64 -8.12 -5.87
N ALA A 547 -7.53 -8.23 -6.87
CA ALA A 547 -7.54 -7.37 -8.04
C ALA A 547 -8.24 -6.03 -7.80
N ASP A 548 -9.43 -6.05 -7.19
CA ASP A 548 -10.32 -4.88 -7.11
C ASP A 548 -10.31 -4.23 -5.72
N GLY A 549 -9.84 -4.93 -4.69
CA GLY A 549 -9.70 -4.40 -3.33
C GLY A 549 -8.90 -3.09 -3.21
N PRO A 550 -7.86 -2.83 -4.03
CA PRO A 550 -7.14 -1.55 -3.98
C PRO A 550 -8.00 -0.30 -4.17
N TRP A 551 -9.06 -0.37 -4.98
CA TRP A 551 -9.92 0.79 -5.29
C TRP A 551 -11.36 0.64 -4.76
N LEU A 552 -11.82 -0.59 -4.45
CA LEU A 552 -13.11 -0.84 -3.82
C LEU A 552 -13.05 -1.02 -2.29
N GLY A 553 -11.90 -1.42 -1.75
CA GLY A 553 -11.68 -1.50 -0.31
C GLY A 553 -12.04 -0.20 0.42
N PRO A 554 -11.73 1.00 -0.12
CA PRO A 554 -12.13 2.27 0.49
C PRO A 554 -13.64 2.42 0.61
N VAL A 555 -14.40 1.98 -0.39
CA VAL A 555 -15.87 2.00 -0.37
C VAL A 555 -16.41 1.04 0.70
N GLN A 556 -15.85 -0.17 0.77
CA GLN A 556 -16.24 -1.19 1.76
C GLN A 556 -16.04 -0.67 3.19
N VAL A 557 -14.85 -0.15 3.51
CA VAL A 557 -14.56 0.38 4.86
C VAL A 557 -15.43 1.59 5.19
N ALA A 558 -15.69 2.48 4.23
CA ALA A 558 -16.53 3.66 4.46
C ALA A 558 -17.97 3.26 4.82
N MET A 559 -18.52 2.26 4.14
CA MET A 559 -19.81 1.65 4.48
C MET A 559 -19.80 1.04 5.88
N ASP A 560 -18.84 0.15 6.17
CA ASP A 560 -18.79 -0.58 7.45
C ASP A 560 -18.66 0.36 8.66
N ARG A 561 -18.00 1.50 8.46
CA ARG A 561 -17.81 2.54 9.48
C ARG A 561 -18.91 3.61 9.49
N GLY A 562 -19.75 3.69 8.46
CA GLY A 562 -20.73 4.76 8.30
C GLY A 562 -20.09 6.15 8.22
N VAL A 563 -18.96 6.28 7.54
CA VAL A 563 -18.22 7.55 7.36
C VAL A 563 -18.09 7.92 5.89
N ALA A 564 -17.72 9.17 5.62
CA ALA A 564 -17.56 9.65 4.25
C ALA A 564 -16.28 9.09 3.57
N LEU A 565 -16.36 8.91 2.26
CA LEU A 565 -15.25 8.55 1.37
C LEU A 565 -14.66 9.79 0.69
N TRP A 566 -13.34 9.97 0.81
CA TRP A 566 -12.57 10.95 0.05
C TRP A 566 -11.85 10.25 -1.11
N SER A 567 -12.33 10.49 -2.34
CA SER A 567 -11.77 9.90 -3.58
C SER A 567 -11.81 10.91 -4.73
N ASP A 568 -10.75 10.95 -5.54
CA ASP A 568 -10.61 11.81 -6.73
C ASP A 568 -10.84 11.03 -8.04
N ASP A 569 -11.49 9.87 -7.95
CA ASP A 569 -12.12 9.19 -9.07
C ASP A 569 -13.64 9.39 -8.96
N VAL A 570 -14.20 10.23 -9.84
CA VAL A 570 -15.63 10.58 -9.80
C VAL A 570 -16.54 9.36 -9.87
N VAL A 571 -16.12 8.31 -10.59
CA VAL A 571 -16.94 7.12 -10.77
C VAL A 571 -16.89 6.27 -9.50
N VAL A 572 -15.74 6.17 -8.83
CA VAL A 572 -15.66 5.54 -7.49
C VAL A 572 -16.59 6.24 -6.50
N ARG A 573 -16.67 7.58 -6.53
CA ARG A 573 -17.63 8.34 -5.72
C ARG A 573 -19.08 8.04 -6.07
N GLN A 574 -19.42 7.98 -7.36
CA GLN A 574 -20.76 7.57 -7.81
C GLN A 574 -21.11 6.16 -7.34
N LEU A 575 -20.17 5.19 -7.41
CA LEU A 575 -20.36 3.85 -6.86
C LEU A 575 -20.59 3.88 -5.35
N ALA A 576 -19.79 4.63 -4.59
CA ALA A 576 -19.95 4.77 -3.14
C ALA A 576 -21.34 5.33 -2.78
N ARG A 577 -21.80 6.37 -3.47
CA ARG A 577 -23.14 6.93 -3.28
C ARG A 577 -24.25 5.95 -3.62
N SER A 578 -24.07 5.11 -4.66
CA SER A 578 -25.07 4.11 -5.04
C SER A 578 -25.35 3.08 -3.94
N VAL A 579 -24.40 2.91 -3.01
CA VAL A 579 -24.52 2.04 -1.85
C VAL A 579 -24.75 2.84 -0.55
N GLY A 580 -25.02 4.14 -0.63
CA GLY A 580 -25.37 4.98 0.53
C GLY A 580 -24.18 5.53 1.32
N VAL A 581 -22.97 5.49 0.77
CA VAL A 581 -21.78 6.12 1.37
C VAL A 581 -21.67 7.57 0.88
N PRO A 582 -21.66 8.58 1.76
CA PRO A 582 -21.35 9.96 1.39
C PRO A 582 -19.92 10.04 0.84
N SER A 583 -19.70 10.79 -0.23
CA SER A 583 -18.37 10.87 -0.85
C SER A 583 -18.10 12.23 -1.46
N PHE A 584 -16.83 12.64 -1.46
CA PHE A 584 -16.39 13.92 -2.03
C PHE A 584 -14.97 13.83 -2.60
N GLY A 585 -14.67 14.72 -3.58
CA GLY A 585 -13.33 14.88 -4.15
C GLY A 585 -12.54 16.02 -3.52
N THR A 586 -11.23 16.06 -3.79
CA THR A 586 -10.34 17.15 -3.40
C THR A 586 -10.77 18.52 -3.96
N PRO A 587 -11.23 18.66 -5.23
CA PRO A 587 -11.75 19.94 -5.71
C PRO A 587 -12.92 20.47 -4.87
N ALA A 588 -13.90 19.62 -4.57
CA ALA A 588 -15.04 19.99 -3.73
C ALA A 588 -14.60 20.31 -2.29
N LEU A 589 -13.64 19.57 -1.72
CA LEU A 589 -13.08 19.89 -0.41
C LEU A 589 -12.42 21.27 -0.37
N THR A 590 -11.64 21.63 -1.40
CA THR A 590 -11.01 22.97 -1.47
C THR A 590 -12.05 24.08 -1.53
N GLU A 591 -13.12 23.88 -2.31
CA GLU A 591 -14.21 24.84 -2.46
C GLU A 591 -15.07 24.95 -1.18
N ALA A 592 -15.37 23.84 -0.52
CA ALA A 592 -16.11 23.83 0.75
C ALA A 592 -15.34 24.55 1.86
N LEU A 593 -14.01 24.39 1.90
CA LEU A 593 -13.15 25.11 2.85
C LEU A 593 -13.07 26.60 2.54
N GLN A 594 -12.99 26.97 1.26
CA GLN A 594 -13.01 28.38 0.84
C GLN A 594 -14.34 29.03 1.19
N SER A 595 -15.46 28.38 0.89
CA SER A 595 -16.82 28.89 1.19
C SER A 595 -16.98 29.13 2.68
N ARG A 596 -16.58 28.17 3.53
CA ARG A 596 -16.57 28.36 5.00
C ARG A 596 -15.65 29.47 5.47
N ALA A 597 -14.50 29.66 4.81
CA ALA A 597 -13.57 30.73 5.17
C ALA A 597 -14.16 32.11 4.83
N ILE A 598 -14.88 32.22 3.70
CA ILE A 598 -15.61 33.44 3.30
C ILE A 598 -16.73 33.73 4.30
N ASP A 599 -17.54 32.72 4.66
CA ASP A 599 -18.64 32.87 5.62
C ASP A 599 -18.17 33.28 7.03
N ALA A 600 -16.93 32.96 7.37
CA ALA A 600 -16.31 33.31 8.66
C ALA A 600 -15.67 34.71 8.69
N LEU A 601 -15.61 35.43 7.57
CA LEU A 601 -15.04 36.77 7.54
C LEU A 601 -15.94 37.76 8.28
N GLU A 602 -15.38 38.46 9.26
CA GLU A 602 -16.04 39.60 9.90
C GLU A 602 -15.93 40.84 9.00
N GLU A 603 -16.99 41.66 8.95
CA GLU A 603 -16.97 42.92 8.23
C GLU A 603 -16.00 43.91 8.88
N GLY A 604 -15.00 44.36 8.13
CA GLY A 604 -13.96 45.26 8.61
C GLY A 604 -13.08 45.82 7.49
N PRO A 605 -12.15 46.73 7.83
CA PRO A 605 -11.27 47.36 6.84
C PRO A 605 -10.33 46.36 6.12
N GLU A 606 -10.08 45.19 6.70
CA GLU A 606 -9.22 44.14 6.15
C GLU A 606 -9.98 43.09 5.31
N THR A 607 -11.31 43.07 5.32
CA THR A 607 -12.13 42.03 4.66
C THR A 607 -11.85 41.93 3.16
N ALA A 608 -11.66 43.06 2.48
CA ALA A 608 -11.35 43.07 1.05
C ALA A 608 -9.99 42.41 0.75
N GLN A 609 -8.99 42.60 1.62
CA GLN A 609 -7.68 41.99 1.48
C GLN A 609 -7.73 40.48 1.78
N GLN A 610 -8.49 40.07 2.79
CA GLN A 610 -8.69 38.67 3.15
C GLN A 610 -9.44 37.91 2.04
N LEU A 611 -10.49 38.52 1.47
CA LEU A 611 -11.22 37.95 0.35
C LEU A 611 -10.33 37.78 -0.89
N ALA A 612 -9.50 38.78 -1.21
CA ALA A 612 -8.54 38.68 -2.32
C ALA A 612 -7.51 37.55 -2.10
N ALA A 613 -7.06 37.33 -0.85
CA ALA A 613 -6.16 36.23 -0.52
C ALA A 613 -6.82 34.86 -0.71
N LEU A 614 -8.08 34.69 -0.27
CA LEU A 614 -8.84 33.45 -0.47
C LEU A 614 -9.08 33.15 -1.95
N VAL A 615 -9.39 34.16 -2.77
CA VAL A 615 -9.53 34.00 -4.22
C VAL A 615 -8.20 33.58 -4.85
N SER A 616 -7.09 34.20 -4.44
CA SER A 616 -5.76 33.84 -4.94
C SER A 616 -5.36 32.40 -4.54
N GLU A 617 -5.75 31.94 -3.35
CA GLU A 617 -5.50 30.57 -2.90
C GLU A 617 -6.27 29.56 -3.77
N GLN A 618 -7.54 29.82 -4.06
CA GLN A 618 -8.35 28.97 -4.93
C GLN A 618 -7.81 28.91 -6.36
N GLN A 619 -7.41 30.04 -6.93
CA GLN A 619 -6.76 30.06 -8.25
C GLN A 619 -5.46 29.26 -8.25
N SER A 620 -4.69 29.30 -7.16
CA SER A 620 -3.49 28.47 -7.01
C SER A 620 -3.81 26.97 -6.97
N ALA A 621 -4.89 26.58 -6.28
CA ALA A 621 -5.37 25.20 -6.26
C ALA A 621 -5.82 24.73 -7.65
N VAL A 622 -6.62 25.54 -8.36
CA VAL A 622 -7.07 25.24 -9.73
C VAL A 622 -5.88 25.06 -10.68
N ARG A 623 -4.86 25.93 -10.63
CA ARG A 623 -3.64 25.73 -11.43
C ARG A 623 -2.91 24.45 -11.08
N ALA A 624 -2.83 24.09 -9.80
CA ALA A 624 -2.23 22.82 -9.39
C ALA A 624 -3.03 21.61 -9.92
N PHE A 625 -4.37 21.68 -9.94
CA PHE A 625 -5.22 20.66 -10.56
C PHE A 625 -4.94 20.51 -12.06
N VAL A 626 -4.92 21.63 -12.80
CA VAL A 626 -4.62 21.61 -14.25
C VAL A 626 -3.23 21.03 -14.52
N ARG A 627 -2.20 21.45 -13.76
CA ARG A 627 -0.83 20.93 -13.86
C ARG A 627 -0.75 19.41 -13.68
N GLU A 628 -1.60 18.86 -12.81
CA GLU A 628 -1.68 17.43 -12.55
C GLU A 628 -2.58 16.65 -13.53
N PHE A 629 -3.13 17.33 -14.55
CA PHE A 629 -4.08 16.80 -15.55
C PHE A 629 -5.43 16.40 -14.93
N VAL A 630 -5.82 17.07 -13.85
CA VAL A 630 -7.16 17.00 -13.32
C VAL A 630 -8.08 17.83 -14.18
N VAL A 631 -9.18 17.22 -14.62
CA VAL A 631 -10.15 17.82 -15.53
C VAL A 631 -11.48 18.07 -14.85
N ASP A 632 -12.34 18.82 -15.55
CA ASP A 632 -13.66 19.25 -15.06
C ASP A 632 -13.54 20.16 -13.83
N VAL A 633 -12.48 20.97 -13.78
CA VAL A 633 -12.26 22.03 -12.77
C VAL A 633 -12.52 23.41 -13.40
N PRO A 634 -12.95 24.42 -12.63
CA PRO A 634 -13.32 25.74 -13.14
C PRO A 634 -12.07 26.58 -13.52
N ALA A 635 -11.31 26.13 -14.51
CA ALA A 635 -10.12 26.82 -15.01
C ALA A 635 -10.49 27.91 -16.02
N HIS A 636 -10.02 29.12 -15.76
CA HIS A 636 -10.23 30.27 -16.65
C HIS A 636 -9.10 30.39 -17.67
N ARG A 637 -9.32 31.25 -18.69
CA ARG A 637 -8.31 31.58 -19.71
C ARG A 637 -6.92 31.86 -19.12
N ASP A 638 -6.87 32.67 -18.06
CA ASP A 638 -5.58 33.11 -17.50
C ASP A 638 -4.83 31.94 -16.81
N ASP A 639 -5.56 30.97 -16.23
CA ASP A 639 -4.96 29.74 -15.69
C ASP A 639 -4.42 28.84 -16.81
N ILE A 640 -5.16 28.71 -17.91
CA ILE A 640 -4.72 27.93 -19.10
C ILE A 640 -3.49 28.57 -19.73
N VAL A 641 -3.44 29.90 -19.85
CA VAL A 641 -2.28 30.62 -20.40
C VAL A 641 -1.07 30.52 -19.47
N ALA A 642 -1.26 30.64 -18.17
CA ALA A 642 -0.19 30.43 -17.19
C ALA A 642 0.37 29.00 -17.28
N GLN A 643 -0.51 27.99 -17.34
CA GLN A 643 -0.07 26.60 -17.49
C GLN A 643 0.60 26.36 -18.85
N ALA A 644 0.10 26.97 -19.93
CA ALA A 644 0.73 26.90 -21.23
C ALA A 644 2.17 27.40 -21.15
N ALA A 645 2.45 28.50 -20.45
CA ALA A 645 3.81 28.99 -20.26
C ALA A 645 4.71 27.98 -19.52
N GLU A 646 4.21 27.32 -18.46
CA GLU A 646 4.92 26.25 -17.74
C GLU A 646 5.18 25.01 -18.62
N ASP A 647 4.24 24.69 -19.51
CA ASP A 647 4.33 23.60 -20.47
C ASP A 647 5.17 23.97 -21.72
N HIS A 648 5.86 25.12 -21.68
CA HIS A 648 6.58 25.70 -22.81
C HIS A 648 5.70 25.83 -24.07
N TRP A 649 4.42 26.14 -23.89
CA TRP A 649 3.41 26.35 -24.93
C TRP A 649 3.06 25.11 -25.77
N TYR A 650 3.55 23.92 -25.41
CA TYR A 650 3.07 22.67 -25.99
C TYR A 650 1.63 22.36 -25.51
N ALA A 651 0.84 21.69 -26.35
CA ALA A 651 -0.51 21.25 -26.00
C ALA A 651 -0.45 20.09 -24.99
N ARG A 652 -0.30 20.43 -23.71
CA ARG A 652 -0.21 19.50 -22.57
C ARG A 652 -1.34 19.75 -21.56
N ALA A 653 -1.02 20.06 -20.30
CA ALA A 653 -1.99 20.14 -19.21
C ALA A 653 -3.05 21.22 -19.47
N GLY A 654 -2.61 22.41 -19.92
CA GLY A 654 -3.54 23.50 -20.25
C GLY A 654 -4.46 23.18 -21.43
N ALA A 655 -3.97 22.49 -22.46
CA ALA A 655 -4.76 22.11 -23.63
C ALA A 655 -5.78 21.01 -23.30
N VAL A 656 -5.45 20.11 -22.38
CA VAL A 656 -6.34 19.04 -21.92
C VAL A 656 -7.64 19.57 -21.31
N VAL A 657 -7.63 20.74 -20.68
CA VAL A 657 -8.86 21.39 -20.18
C VAL A 657 -9.83 21.66 -21.34
N LEU A 658 -9.33 22.04 -22.51
CA LEU A 658 -10.14 22.35 -23.69
C LEU A 658 -10.79 21.12 -24.33
N THR A 659 -10.31 19.90 -24.03
CA THR A 659 -10.92 18.65 -24.51
C THR A 659 -12.16 18.25 -23.73
N ARG A 660 -12.52 19.02 -22.70
CA ARG A 660 -13.63 18.72 -21.79
C ARG A 660 -14.86 19.54 -22.12
N ALA A 661 -16.01 18.89 -22.14
CA ALA A 661 -17.31 19.52 -22.31
C ALA A 661 -17.62 20.59 -21.24
N SER A 662 -17.20 20.34 -20.01
CA SER A 662 -17.41 21.22 -18.84
C SER A 662 -16.88 22.64 -19.07
N TRP A 663 -15.66 22.78 -19.59
CA TRP A 663 -15.05 24.09 -19.85
C TRP A 663 -15.92 24.93 -20.80
N TRP A 664 -16.43 24.32 -21.87
CA TRP A 664 -17.29 24.98 -22.85
C TRP A 664 -18.64 25.38 -22.28
N ALA A 665 -19.19 24.57 -21.36
CA ALA A 665 -20.45 24.87 -20.69
C ALA A 665 -20.34 26.03 -19.68
N TRP A 666 -19.17 26.17 -19.03
CA TRP A 666 -18.97 27.18 -17.98
C TRP A 666 -18.51 28.54 -18.49
N GLN A 667 -17.90 28.62 -19.67
CA GLN A 667 -17.47 29.92 -20.20
C GLN A 667 -18.64 30.75 -20.72
N SER A 668 -18.65 32.04 -20.36
CA SER A 668 -19.64 33.00 -20.89
C SER A 668 -19.36 33.38 -22.36
N GLN A 669 -18.09 33.39 -22.77
CA GLN A 669 -17.64 33.74 -24.12
C GLN A 669 -16.56 32.77 -24.62
N PRO A 670 -16.86 31.47 -24.78
CA PRO A 670 -15.86 30.42 -25.01
C PRO A 670 -14.97 30.68 -26.23
N TYR A 671 -15.54 31.19 -27.32
CA TYR A 671 -14.77 31.50 -28.54
C TYR A 671 -13.81 32.67 -28.37
N ALA A 672 -14.20 33.72 -27.64
CA ALA A 672 -13.33 34.86 -27.38
C ALA A 672 -12.18 34.48 -26.45
N GLU A 673 -12.45 33.64 -25.45
CA GLU A 673 -11.44 33.07 -24.57
C GLU A 673 -10.46 32.17 -25.32
N LEU A 674 -10.96 31.28 -26.18
CA LEU A 674 -10.15 30.41 -27.02
C LEU A 674 -9.22 31.21 -27.95
N LEU A 675 -9.74 32.25 -28.62
CA LEU A 675 -8.91 33.15 -29.44
C LEU A 675 -7.83 33.85 -28.60
N GLY A 676 -8.14 34.19 -27.35
CA GLY A 676 -7.15 34.70 -26.40
C GLY A 676 -6.03 33.69 -26.11
N ILE A 677 -6.36 32.42 -25.92
CA ILE A 677 -5.40 31.33 -25.74
C ILE A 677 -4.54 31.15 -26.99
N TYR A 678 -5.15 31.06 -28.17
CA TYR A 678 -4.43 30.95 -29.44
C TYR A 678 -3.50 32.12 -29.68
N LYS A 679 -3.90 33.35 -29.36
CA LYS A 679 -3.02 34.51 -29.45
C LYS A 679 -1.78 34.36 -28.56
N GLY A 680 -1.96 33.84 -27.34
CA GLY A 680 -0.84 33.53 -26.44
C GLY A 680 0.11 32.49 -27.03
N VAL A 681 -0.44 31.38 -27.53
CA VAL A 681 0.33 30.29 -28.15
C VAL A 681 1.05 30.80 -29.41
N ALA A 682 0.35 31.51 -30.30
CA ALA A 682 0.93 32.06 -31.54
C ALA A 682 2.12 32.98 -31.28
N ALA A 683 2.06 33.79 -30.21
CA ALA A 683 3.12 34.74 -29.86
C ALA A 683 4.42 34.07 -29.38
N HIS A 684 4.35 32.83 -28.87
CA HIS A 684 5.50 32.15 -28.26
C HIS A 684 5.91 30.86 -29.00
N ARG A 685 4.95 30.18 -29.63
CA ARG A 685 5.09 28.88 -30.28
C ARG A 685 3.97 28.64 -31.30
N SER A 686 4.06 29.29 -32.46
CA SER A 686 3.06 29.16 -33.54
C SER A 686 2.88 27.72 -34.04
N GLU A 687 3.93 26.90 -34.01
CA GLU A 687 3.89 25.51 -34.46
C GLU A 687 3.04 24.58 -33.59
N ALA A 688 2.72 24.98 -32.35
CA ALA A 688 1.86 24.19 -31.46
C ALA A 688 0.36 24.43 -31.69
N LEU A 689 -0.02 25.52 -32.38
CA LEU A 689 -1.41 25.91 -32.61
C LEU A 689 -2.31 24.78 -33.14
N PRO A 690 -1.88 23.92 -34.09
CA PRO A 690 -2.70 22.81 -34.56
C PRO A 690 -3.13 21.83 -33.47
N ALA A 691 -2.25 21.53 -32.51
CA ALA A 691 -2.55 20.62 -31.41
C ALA A 691 -3.53 21.25 -30.40
N TRP A 692 -3.40 22.54 -30.13
CA TRP A 692 -4.38 23.30 -29.33
C TRP A 692 -5.75 23.36 -30.02
N GLN A 693 -5.77 23.48 -31.36
CA GLN A 693 -7.02 23.44 -32.13
C GLN A 693 -7.71 22.09 -32.08
N ALA A 694 -6.94 21.00 -32.22
CA ALA A 694 -7.47 19.64 -32.09
C ALA A 694 -8.05 19.39 -30.68
N ALA A 695 -7.40 19.89 -29.64
CA ALA A 695 -7.91 19.80 -28.27
C ALA A 695 -9.26 20.53 -28.11
N ALA A 696 -9.37 21.75 -28.65
CA ALA A 696 -10.62 22.51 -28.63
C ALA A 696 -11.74 21.82 -29.43
N MET A 697 -11.41 21.27 -30.60
CA MET A 697 -12.31 20.47 -31.44
C MET A 697 -12.87 19.25 -30.68
N GLU A 698 -12.02 18.53 -29.93
CA GLU A 698 -12.46 17.39 -29.12
C GLU A 698 -13.48 17.80 -28.05
N GLY A 699 -13.21 18.88 -27.32
CA GLY A 699 -14.09 19.30 -26.22
C GLY A 699 -15.41 19.90 -26.68
N ILE A 700 -15.40 20.71 -27.73
CA ILE A 700 -16.66 21.24 -28.28
C ILE A 700 -17.51 20.10 -28.86
N GLY A 701 -16.89 19.12 -29.52
CA GLY A 701 -17.59 17.93 -30.00
C GLY A 701 -18.21 17.13 -28.85
N ALA A 702 -17.47 16.96 -27.75
CA ALA A 702 -17.94 16.30 -26.55
C ALA A 702 -19.10 17.05 -25.86
N ALA A 703 -19.10 18.39 -25.88
CA ALA A 703 -20.17 19.22 -25.29
C ALA A 703 -21.54 18.99 -25.95
N PHE A 704 -21.57 18.51 -27.20
CA PHE A 704 -22.80 18.20 -27.94
C PHE A 704 -22.99 16.69 -28.17
N HIS A 705 -22.37 15.86 -27.33
CA HIS A 705 -22.50 14.41 -27.40
C HIS A 705 -23.98 13.96 -27.42
N GLY A 706 -24.31 13.00 -28.28
CA GLY A 706 -25.69 12.55 -28.52
C GLY A 706 -26.47 13.36 -29.57
N ARG A 707 -25.95 14.51 -30.02
CA ARG A 707 -26.47 15.30 -31.15
C ARG A 707 -25.44 15.34 -32.27
N ASN A 708 -25.22 14.20 -32.91
CA ASN A 708 -24.07 13.96 -33.79
C ASN A 708 -23.90 14.99 -34.94
N GLU A 709 -24.99 15.41 -35.60
CA GLU A 709 -24.92 16.43 -36.66
C GLU A 709 -24.52 17.81 -36.11
N LEU A 710 -25.09 18.20 -34.97
CA LEU A 710 -24.74 19.45 -34.31
C LEU A 710 -23.31 19.41 -33.78
N ALA A 711 -22.87 18.29 -33.19
CA ALA A 711 -21.50 18.12 -32.77
C ALA A 711 -20.52 18.30 -33.95
N ALA A 712 -20.77 17.64 -35.09
CA ALA A 712 -19.95 17.81 -36.30
C ALA A 712 -19.94 19.27 -36.79
N ALA A 713 -21.09 19.96 -36.78
CA ALA A 713 -21.17 21.38 -37.11
C ALA A 713 -20.32 22.24 -36.15
N MET A 714 -20.37 21.95 -34.84
CA MET A 714 -19.62 22.70 -33.83
C MET A 714 -18.12 22.46 -33.91
N VAL A 715 -17.65 21.23 -34.20
CA VAL A 715 -16.23 20.99 -34.50
C VAL A 715 -15.80 21.79 -35.74
N GLY A 716 -16.64 21.79 -36.79
CA GLY A 716 -16.44 22.63 -37.97
C GLY A 716 -16.38 24.13 -37.67
N THR A 717 -17.08 24.64 -36.65
CA THR A 717 -16.92 26.05 -36.25
C THR A 717 -15.50 26.36 -35.77
N ILE A 718 -14.84 25.44 -35.08
CA ILE A 718 -13.44 25.62 -34.63
C ILE A 718 -12.46 25.50 -35.81
N ALA A 719 -12.76 24.65 -36.79
CA ALA A 719 -11.98 24.58 -38.04
C ALA A 719 -12.02 25.91 -38.80
N ILE A 720 -13.22 26.48 -38.98
CA ILE A 720 -13.44 27.74 -39.70
C ILE A 720 -12.93 28.94 -38.92
N LEU A 721 -13.02 28.94 -37.59
CA LEU A 721 -12.45 29.98 -36.74
C LEU A 721 -10.92 30.03 -36.86
N GLY A 722 -10.26 28.93 -37.27
CA GLY A 722 -8.82 28.87 -37.44
C GLY A 722 -8.10 29.35 -36.18
N PHE A 723 -7.31 30.41 -36.34
CA PHE A 723 -6.60 31.09 -35.24
C PHE A 723 -6.99 32.57 -35.07
N GLY A 724 -8.10 33.02 -35.69
CA GLY A 724 -8.51 34.43 -35.70
C GLY A 724 -9.87 34.69 -36.37
N ALA A 725 -10.38 35.92 -36.27
CA ALA A 725 -11.72 36.26 -36.78
C ALA A 725 -11.84 36.34 -38.32
N ASP A 726 -10.72 36.39 -39.05
CA ASP A 726 -10.67 36.25 -40.52
C ASP A 726 -9.45 35.41 -40.89
N PRO A 727 -9.53 34.08 -40.73
CA PRO A 727 -8.38 33.20 -40.94
C PRO A 727 -8.12 32.99 -42.44
N PRO A 728 -6.85 32.84 -42.85
CA PRO A 728 -6.48 32.43 -44.20
C PRO A 728 -7.20 31.13 -44.61
N VAL A 729 -7.58 31.01 -45.88
CA VAL A 729 -8.30 29.82 -46.40
C VAL A 729 -7.47 28.54 -46.20
N ASP A 730 -6.15 28.62 -46.29
CA ASP A 730 -5.26 27.48 -46.13
C ASP A 730 -5.21 26.99 -44.67
N ASP A 731 -5.26 27.89 -43.68
CA ASP A 731 -5.35 27.53 -42.26
C ASP A 731 -6.67 26.82 -41.95
N VAL A 732 -7.76 27.27 -42.59
CA VAL A 732 -9.07 26.63 -42.47
C VAL A 732 -9.10 25.26 -43.12
N ARG A 733 -8.42 25.04 -44.26
CA ARG A 733 -8.30 23.70 -44.86
C ARG A 733 -7.52 22.75 -43.96
N ALA A 734 -6.35 23.18 -43.47
CA ALA A 734 -5.59 22.38 -42.52
C ALA A 734 -6.40 22.12 -41.22
N GLY A 735 -7.27 23.07 -40.85
CA GLY A 735 -8.25 22.90 -39.78
C GLY A 735 -9.28 21.81 -40.07
N TYR A 736 -9.80 21.72 -41.30
CA TYR A 736 -10.72 20.67 -41.73
C TYR A 736 -10.08 19.28 -41.79
N ASP A 737 -8.81 19.17 -42.17
CA ASP A 737 -8.10 17.88 -42.10
C ASP A 737 -8.04 17.37 -40.64
N ARG A 738 -7.80 18.28 -39.68
CA ARG A 738 -7.86 17.98 -38.24
C ARG A 738 -9.27 17.65 -37.77
N ASP A 739 -10.26 18.39 -38.26
CA ASP A 739 -11.68 18.18 -37.98
C ASP A 739 -12.13 16.76 -38.39
N GLN A 740 -11.74 16.30 -39.59
CA GLN A 740 -12.01 14.93 -40.04
C GLN A 740 -11.40 13.87 -39.13
N GLU A 741 -10.18 14.07 -38.64
CA GLU A 741 -9.54 13.16 -37.70
C GLU A 741 -10.25 13.13 -36.34
N VAL A 742 -10.63 14.30 -35.82
CA VAL A 742 -11.40 14.42 -34.57
C VAL A 742 -12.78 13.77 -34.73
N ALA A 743 -13.49 14.04 -35.83
CA ALA A 743 -14.78 13.46 -36.13
C ALA A 743 -14.73 11.93 -36.22
N ARG A 744 -13.69 11.36 -36.83
CA ARG A 744 -13.48 9.90 -36.86
C ARG A 744 -13.33 9.32 -35.46
N ARG A 745 -12.53 9.96 -34.60
CA ARG A 745 -12.32 9.53 -33.20
C ARG A 745 -13.59 9.62 -32.37
N LEU A 746 -14.39 10.68 -32.59
CA LEU A 746 -15.67 10.89 -31.90
C LEU A 746 -16.86 10.14 -32.56
N LYS A 747 -16.62 9.41 -33.65
CA LYS A 747 -17.66 8.72 -34.45
C LYS A 747 -18.78 9.67 -34.93
N LEU A 748 -18.39 10.88 -35.35
CA LEU A 748 -19.28 11.91 -35.88
C LEU A 748 -19.42 11.81 -37.41
N PRO A 749 -20.52 12.35 -37.99
CA PRO A 749 -20.65 12.54 -39.44
C PRO A 749 -19.54 13.43 -40.00
N ASP A 750 -19.30 13.35 -41.31
CA ASP A 750 -18.30 14.17 -41.99
C ASP A 750 -18.54 15.67 -41.76
N PRO A 751 -17.62 16.37 -41.08
CA PRO A 751 -17.77 17.79 -40.75
C PRO A 751 -17.91 18.71 -41.97
N LEU A 752 -17.36 18.33 -43.13
CA LEU A 752 -17.50 19.11 -44.36
C LEU A 752 -18.96 19.21 -44.81
N THR A 753 -19.78 18.20 -44.53
CA THR A 753 -21.23 18.23 -44.81
C THR A 753 -21.96 19.26 -43.96
N GLN A 754 -21.38 19.63 -42.82
CA GLN A 754 -21.93 20.61 -41.87
C GLN A 754 -21.26 21.99 -41.97
N ALA A 755 -20.30 22.18 -42.89
CA ALA A 755 -19.62 23.45 -43.10
C ALA A 755 -20.57 24.66 -43.29
N PRO A 756 -21.67 24.58 -44.07
CA PRO A 756 -22.61 25.70 -44.20
C PRO A 756 -23.29 26.07 -42.87
N VAL A 757 -23.56 25.08 -42.02
CA VAL A 757 -24.15 25.29 -40.70
C VAL A 757 -23.14 25.97 -39.78
N ALA A 758 -21.88 25.52 -39.79
CA ALA A 758 -20.79 26.12 -39.03
C ALA A 758 -20.53 27.59 -39.41
N VAL A 759 -20.52 27.92 -40.71
CA VAL A 759 -20.37 29.31 -41.19
C VAL A 759 -21.52 30.19 -40.70
N ARG A 760 -22.76 29.69 -40.75
CA ARG A 760 -23.93 30.43 -40.25
C ARG A 760 -23.81 30.70 -38.75
N ILE A 761 -23.42 29.70 -37.96
CA ILE A 761 -23.24 29.85 -36.50
C ILE A 761 -22.20 30.94 -36.20
N LEU A 762 -21.05 30.92 -36.86
CA LEU A 762 -20.02 31.96 -36.67
C LEU A 762 -20.48 33.35 -37.10
N GLY A 763 -21.28 33.44 -38.17
CA GLY A 763 -21.91 34.69 -38.61
C GLY A 763 -22.90 35.25 -37.59
N GLU A 764 -23.76 34.40 -37.03
CA GLU A 764 -24.73 34.77 -35.98
C GLU A 764 -24.02 35.24 -34.69
N LEU A 765 -22.87 34.64 -34.37
CA LEU A 765 -22.02 35.04 -33.25
C LEU A 765 -21.18 36.30 -33.51
N GLY A 766 -21.21 36.85 -34.74
CA GLY A 766 -20.42 38.02 -35.13
C GLY A 766 -18.90 37.77 -35.19
N LEU A 767 -18.48 36.50 -35.21
CA LEU A 767 -17.08 36.09 -35.24
C LEU A 767 -16.52 35.97 -36.67
N LEU A 768 -17.40 35.98 -37.67
CA LEU A 768 -17.04 35.96 -39.08
C LEU A 768 -17.68 37.17 -39.81
N PRO A 769 -16.89 38.16 -40.26
CA PRO A 769 -17.41 39.42 -40.82
C PRO A 769 -18.19 39.30 -42.14
N ASP A 770 -17.86 38.32 -42.99
CA ASP A 770 -18.51 38.07 -44.29
C ASP A 770 -18.76 36.57 -44.51
N PRO A 771 -19.80 35.98 -43.88
CA PRO A 771 -20.10 34.55 -43.97
C PRO A 771 -20.39 34.06 -45.39
N ASP A 772 -21.11 34.87 -46.18
CA ASP A 772 -21.51 34.52 -47.55
C ASP A 772 -20.35 34.61 -48.55
N GLY A 773 -19.47 35.61 -48.39
CA GLY A 773 -18.24 35.72 -49.16
C GLY A 773 -17.23 34.64 -48.77
N PHE A 774 -17.10 34.34 -47.47
CA PHE A 774 -16.23 33.28 -46.97
C PHE A 774 -16.64 31.89 -47.48
N SER A 775 -17.94 31.55 -47.39
CA SER A 775 -18.48 30.30 -47.94
C SER A 775 -18.16 30.15 -49.43
N ARG A 776 -18.28 31.23 -50.21
CA ARG A 776 -17.92 31.24 -51.63
C ARG A 776 -16.42 31.07 -51.87
N ARG A 777 -15.54 31.58 -51.01
CA ARG A 777 -14.08 31.37 -51.10
C ARG A 777 -13.70 29.93 -50.77
N LEU A 778 -14.30 29.37 -49.72
CA LEU A 778 -14.09 27.99 -49.28
C LEU A 778 -14.52 26.98 -50.37
N LEU A 779 -15.66 27.22 -51.02
CA LEU A 779 -16.23 26.33 -52.06
C LEU A 779 -15.70 26.55 -53.49
N ARG A 780 -14.94 27.62 -53.78
CA ARG A 780 -14.43 27.95 -55.13
C ARG A 780 -12.95 27.59 -55.36
N SER A 781 -12.26 27.05 -54.37
CA SER A 781 -10.88 26.58 -54.57
C SER A 781 -10.86 25.27 -55.39
N PRO A 782 -9.91 25.06 -56.33
CA PRO A 782 -10.03 24.06 -57.40
C PRO A 782 -10.01 22.58 -57.01
N GLU A 783 -9.95 22.21 -55.73
CA GLU A 783 -9.81 20.81 -55.29
C GLU A 783 -11.01 20.29 -54.49
N ALA A 784 -12.08 21.08 -54.27
CA ALA A 784 -13.32 20.60 -53.64
C ALA A 784 -14.21 19.72 -54.55
N ARG A 785 -13.63 19.06 -55.57
CA ARG A 785 -14.33 18.25 -56.58
C ARG A 785 -13.71 16.88 -56.86
N GLU A 786 -12.67 16.48 -56.15
CA GLU A 786 -12.15 15.10 -56.09
C GLU A 786 -12.13 14.64 -54.64
#